data_AF-A0A3Q2VW31-F1
#
_entry.id   AF-A0A3Q2VW31-F1
#
_cell.length_a   1.000
_cell.length_b   1.000
_cell.length_c   1.000
_cell.angle_alpha   90.00
_cell.angle_beta   90.00
_cell.angle_gamma   90.00
#
_symmetry.space_group_name_H-M   'P 1'
#
loop_
_entity.id
_entity.type
_entity.pdbx_description
1 polymer ?
#
loop_
_entity_poly.entity_id
_entity_poly.type
_entity_poly.pdbx_seq_one_letter_code
_entity_poly.pdbx_strand_id
1 'polypeptide(L)'
;MRLKSVLSYRVLFLLSLRTASTRDIPSGVLQMECRERYFMIAVGFSFAGDKPRFEAVDSTGVHAITKEYAAECGYTISLLPVLGHVELRASYFSCHTNDADDEVFTFNFNLIVTRGGKQATYALNKTCTLSLPWSPREVTCEVNYMEVSVRSEATCPYVENGDSAFKPALYSDWKVMFQRAEDQFLPMNLSEARKLGYVFALTDERLVFRTPYEQPHSFSTEVNGVPVEVVHAVLFSRQSWVVLVVDLLAACSMHNGSYDGGYMIWETSELLHSLVSPLNETEVSIGANGKLVEKKVAEERGYAVEKINTTLQVRIPYKAEGGYRKSFVSRDLYEYYVFHLYLEQISVDKAEIAARLRFHRIIVTPLLRCHIFTENQTLVRERAFTIYLGGVPEDVVLVSIQLNGRDFTLPLTNMSTYKVTEVLHPNGTHGYTLTVLFDDPIVKLQFSRKAVAMQHILNVNYTLAVQPGNEPYYHETTVTALTRVSPPVFDAHCSESSIHFKLDHRPFDYLWELAIGSDVLTSDLADQRGYIFSNDSQSLRLDVPLFTNGYKYQDVTLKGFSGTFEILVRVPETSEVQTSTVKTCLFNPKEFIMCSTNGKVNVVANLSLPIPSGGSPAETSLRDKSCRPKDADGTRALFSFAVNDCGAIIMLGRDSVTYRNEIIFSSVRNPENLSSKNRVLLQCTYTVAGLHALFSAYKFESDTVGVGRIVHSNRIIEGPAVDPTSASTRRSVTVRPRYQPSAKYIKVSSFLKNLSNKGLKESSQVNVFTVI
;
A
#
# COMPACT_ATOMS: atom_id res chain seq x y z
N MET A 1 -23.24 91.91 -43.59
CA MET A 1 -23.25 91.77 -45.06
C MET A 1 -23.27 90.28 -45.38
N ARG A 2 -24.29 89.81 -46.13
CA ARG A 2 -24.53 88.39 -46.48
C ARG A 2 -23.68 87.96 -47.69
N LEU A 3 -23.26 86.69 -47.72
CA LEU A 3 -23.43 85.68 -48.82
C LEU A 3 -22.54 84.43 -48.48
N LYS A 4 -23.09 83.28 -48.06
CA LYS A 4 -23.50 82.09 -48.87
C LYS A 4 -22.41 81.54 -49.81
N SER A 5 -21.80 80.39 -49.46
CA SER A 5 -21.98 79.03 -50.08
C SER A 5 -21.10 78.83 -51.34
N VAL A 6 -20.26 77.79 -51.46
CA VAL A 6 -20.55 76.41 -51.94
C VAL A 6 -19.33 75.51 -51.59
N LEU A 7 -19.46 74.52 -50.72
CA LEU A 7 -19.52 73.06 -50.99
C LEU A 7 -18.43 72.47 -51.93
N SER A 8 -17.49 71.70 -51.36
CA SER A 8 -16.82 70.60 -52.05
C SER A 8 -16.55 69.47 -51.05
N TYR A 9 -17.07 68.29 -51.38
CA TYR A 9 -17.02 67.07 -50.59
C TYR A 9 -15.58 66.55 -50.46
N ARG A 10 -15.10 66.34 -49.23
CA ARG A 10 -14.04 65.37 -48.93
C ARG A 10 -14.50 64.46 -47.80
N VAL A 11 -14.63 63.19 -48.15
CA VAL A 11 -14.86 62.06 -47.24
C VAL A 11 -13.67 61.98 -46.28
N LEU A 12 -13.92 62.24 -44.99
CA LEU A 12 -12.97 61.96 -43.91
C LEU A 12 -13.08 60.47 -43.57
N PHE A 13 -12.13 59.67 -44.03
CA PHE A 13 -11.88 58.34 -43.48
C PHE A 13 -11.20 58.54 -42.12
N LEU A 14 -11.97 58.50 -41.04
CA LEU A 14 -11.46 58.40 -39.67
C LEU A 14 -10.85 56.99 -39.51
N LEU A 15 -9.55 56.86 -39.74
CA LEU A 15 -8.78 55.72 -39.25
C LEU A 15 -8.77 55.81 -37.73
N SER A 16 -9.54 54.93 -37.10
CA SER A 16 -9.52 54.71 -35.66
C SER A 16 -8.10 54.32 -35.23
N LEU A 17 -7.39 55.25 -34.60
CA LEU A 17 -6.30 54.91 -33.69
C LEU A 17 -6.89 54.06 -32.58
N ARG A 18 -6.83 52.73 -32.72
CA ARG A 18 -6.98 51.83 -31.58
C ARG A 18 -5.73 52.03 -30.74
N THR A 19 -5.86 52.88 -29.72
CA THR A 19 -4.95 52.89 -28.57
C THR A 19 -4.87 51.46 -28.06
N ALA A 20 -3.74 50.79 -28.29
CA ALA A 20 -3.41 49.55 -27.62
C ALA A 20 -3.43 49.86 -26.13
N SER A 21 -4.43 49.32 -25.42
CA SER A 21 -4.41 49.29 -23.97
C SER A 21 -3.14 48.54 -23.59
N THR A 22 -2.15 49.26 -23.06
CA THR A 22 -1.00 48.66 -22.36
C THR A 22 -1.56 47.96 -21.13
N ARG A 23 -1.96 46.70 -21.31
CA ARG A 23 -2.20 45.81 -20.19
C ARG A 23 -0.83 45.35 -19.74
N ASP A 24 -0.47 45.66 -18.51
CA ASP A 24 0.80 45.19 -17.97
C ASP A 24 0.74 43.66 -17.76
N ILE A 25 1.86 43.00 -18.05
CA ILE A 25 2.01 41.57 -17.79
C ILE A 25 2.14 41.38 -16.27
N PRO A 26 1.39 40.44 -15.66
CA PRO A 26 1.48 40.19 -14.22
C PRO A 26 2.91 39.89 -13.77
N SER A 27 3.32 40.51 -12.66
CA SER A 27 4.64 40.29 -12.05
C SER A 27 4.85 38.80 -11.71
N GLY A 28 6.00 38.26 -12.09
CA GLY A 28 6.40 36.87 -11.81
C GLY A 28 6.08 35.84 -12.91
N VAL A 29 5.40 36.24 -13.99
CA VAL A 29 5.09 35.32 -15.13
C VAL A 29 5.94 35.59 -16.37
N LEU A 30 6.68 36.70 -16.39
CA LEU A 30 7.62 37.08 -17.44
C LEU A 30 9.02 37.24 -16.85
N GLN A 31 9.99 36.60 -17.47
CA GLN A 31 11.41 36.78 -17.20
C GLN A 31 12.11 37.20 -18.49
N MET A 32 12.91 38.26 -18.44
CA MET A 32 13.73 38.74 -19.54
C MET A 32 15.15 38.92 -19.04
N GLU A 33 16.10 38.19 -19.63
CA GLU A 33 17.48 38.11 -19.15
C GLU A 33 18.48 38.25 -20.31
N CYS A 34 19.40 39.20 -20.18
CA CYS A 34 20.57 39.28 -21.06
C CYS A 34 21.60 38.27 -20.55
N ARG A 35 21.96 37.30 -21.38
CA ARG A 35 23.04 36.35 -21.10
C ARG A 35 24.22 36.69 -22.02
N GLU A 36 25.35 36.00 -21.88
CA GLU A 36 26.60 36.48 -22.49
C GLU A 36 26.53 36.76 -24.00
N ARG A 37 25.77 35.96 -24.77
CA ARG A 37 25.70 36.01 -26.24
C ARG A 37 24.30 35.94 -26.83
N TYR A 38 23.29 35.89 -25.97
CA TYR A 38 21.90 35.81 -26.38
C TYR A 38 21.00 36.45 -25.33
N PHE A 39 19.87 36.94 -25.80
CA PHE A 39 18.80 37.43 -24.96
C PHE A 39 17.74 36.33 -24.80
N MET A 40 17.25 36.15 -23.57
CA MET A 40 16.24 35.15 -23.24
C MET A 40 14.96 35.83 -22.74
N ILE A 41 13.82 35.36 -23.24
CA ILE A 41 12.49 35.66 -22.73
C ILE A 41 11.82 34.35 -22.31
N ALA A 42 11.41 34.23 -21.05
CA ALA A 42 10.61 33.12 -20.56
C ALA A 42 9.24 33.62 -20.08
N VAL A 43 8.16 32.97 -20.53
CA VAL A 43 6.78 33.37 -20.21
C VAL A 43 5.96 32.17 -19.77
N GLY A 44 5.39 32.23 -18.55
CA GLY A 44 4.58 31.15 -18.00
C GLY A 44 3.30 30.89 -18.79
N PHE A 45 2.96 29.61 -19.03
CA PHE A 45 1.75 29.17 -19.73
C PHE A 45 0.46 29.59 -19.03
N SER A 46 0.50 29.77 -17.71
CA SER A 46 -0.61 30.32 -16.92
C SER A 46 -1.08 31.70 -17.44
N PHE A 47 -0.17 32.47 -18.05
CA PHE A 47 -0.47 33.73 -18.72
C PHE A 47 -0.51 33.60 -20.25
N ALA A 48 0.46 32.90 -20.82
CA ALA A 48 0.68 32.82 -22.27
C ALA A 48 -0.36 31.98 -23.01
N GLY A 49 -1.03 31.06 -22.31
CA GLY A 49 -1.88 30.02 -22.88
C GLY A 49 -1.07 28.95 -23.62
N ASP A 50 -1.75 28.05 -24.32
CA ASP A 50 -1.14 26.84 -24.89
C ASP A 50 -0.34 27.10 -26.18
N LYS A 51 -0.56 28.25 -26.84
CA LYS A 51 0.04 28.59 -28.14
C LYS A 51 0.46 30.06 -28.23
N PRO A 52 1.44 30.49 -27.41
CA PRO A 52 1.99 31.83 -27.55
C PRO A 52 2.80 31.95 -28.84
N ARG A 53 2.85 33.17 -29.39
CA ARG A 53 3.64 33.50 -30.58
C ARG A 53 4.47 34.74 -30.32
N PHE A 54 5.62 34.81 -30.96
CA PHE A 54 6.51 35.97 -30.90
C PHE A 54 6.63 36.62 -32.27
N GLU A 55 6.71 37.94 -32.28
CA GLU A 55 7.09 38.73 -33.44
C GLU A 55 8.27 39.61 -33.05
N ALA A 56 9.24 39.80 -33.95
CA ALA A 56 10.31 40.77 -33.78
C ALA A 56 9.89 42.11 -34.37
N VAL A 57 10.37 43.22 -33.79
CA VAL A 57 10.03 44.57 -34.21
C VAL A 57 11.30 45.36 -34.48
N ASP A 58 11.41 45.95 -35.66
CA ASP A 58 12.52 46.82 -36.05
C ASP A 58 12.03 48.07 -36.79
N SER A 59 12.96 48.84 -37.36
CA SER A 59 12.64 50.04 -38.14
C SER A 59 11.88 49.75 -39.44
N THR A 60 11.93 48.50 -39.93
CA THR A 60 11.28 48.06 -41.17
C THR A 60 9.87 47.51 -40.94
N GLY A 61 9.55 47.08 -39.71
CA GLY A 61 8.19 46.68 -39.33
C GLY A 61 8.14 45.60 -38.26
N VAL A 62 7.08 44.79 -38.32
CA VAL A 62 6.82 43.67 -37.41
C VAL A 62 6.94 42.36 -38.18
N HIS A 63 7.74 41.43 -37.67
CA HIS A 63 8.13 40.19 -38.35
C HIS A 63 7.76 38.98 -37.51
N ALA A 64 6.90 38.11 -38.03
CA ALA A 64 6.48 36.91 -37.31
C ALA A 64 7.63 35.89 -37.21
N ILE A 65 7.93 35.41 -36.00
CA ILE A 65 8.97 34.41 -35.78
C ILE A 65 8.35 33.01 -35.97
N THR A 66 8.32 32.53 -37.22
CA THR A 66 7.92 31.15 -37.55
C THR A 66 9.06 30.18 -37.25
N LYS A 67 8.79 28.86 -37.31
CA LYS A 67 9.82 27.84 -37.02
C LYS A 67 11.01 27.93 -37.98
N GLU A 68 10.74 28.11 -39.27
CA GLU A 68 11.75 28.21 -40.32
C GLU A 68 12.51 29.54 -40.21
N TYR A 69 11.76 30.63 -40.07
CA TYR A 69 12.33 31.97 -39.95
C TYR A 69 13.18 32.12 -38.68
N ALA A 70 12.82 31.44 -37.60
CA ALA A 70 13.56 31.45 -36.36
C ALA A 70 15.01 31.00 -36.55
N ALA A 71 15.23 29.84 -37.19
CA ALA A 71 16.57 29.31 -37.41
C ALA A 71 17.42 30.20 -38.33
N GLU A 72 16.84 30.74 -39.40
CA GLU A 72 17.53 31.67 -40.31
C GLU A 72 17.92 32.97 -39.62
N CYS A 73 17.08 33.45 -38.69
CA CYS A 73 17.26 34.75 -38.04
C CYS A 73 17.83 34.71 -36.64
N GLY A 74 18.30 33.56 -36.15
CA GLY A 74 18.99 33.46 -34.86
C GLY A 74 18.05 33.46 -33.67
N TYR A 75 16.88 32.85 -33.82
CA TYR A 75 15.89 32.66 -32.77
C TYR A 75 15.65 31.17 -32.50
N THR A 76 15.36 30.85 -31.25
CA THR A 76 14.95 29.52 -30.83
C THR A 76 13.76 29.66 -29.91
N ILE A 77 12.64 29.06 -30.30
CA ILE A 77 11.43 29.01 -29.47
C ILE A 77 11.29 27.59 -28.93
N SER A 78 11.38 27.45 -27.62
CA SER A 78 11.21 26.18 -26.92
C SER A 78 9.93 26.22 -26.10
N LEU A 79 8.98 25.34 -26.42
CA LEU A 79 7.83 25.09 -25.56
C LEU A 79 8.28 24.12 -24.47
N LEU A 80 8.18 24.53 -23.21
CA LEU A 80 8.67 23.73 -22.08
C LEU A 80 7.51 23.38 -21.15
N PRO A 81 6.59 22.48 -21.54
CA PRO A 81 5.43 22.07 -20.74
C PRO A 81 5.80 21.68 -19.31
N VAL A 82 6.90 20.93 -19.14
CA VAL A 82 7.41 20.49 -17.83
C VAL A 82 7.70 21.66 -16.90
N LEU A 83 8.18 22.75 -17.48
CA LEU A 83 8.64 23.96 -16.83
C LEU A 83 7.54 25.02 -16.70
N GLY A 84 6.35 24.73 -17.25
CA GLY A 84 5.22 25.63 -17.22
C GLY A 84 5.42 26.93 -18.01
N HIS A 85 6.39 27.03 -18.93
CA HIS A 85 6.63 28.25 -19.71
C HIS A 85 7.10 28.00 -21.15
N VAL A 86 6.99 29.04 -21.98
CA VAL A 86 7.67 29.13 -23.28
C VAL A 86 8.94 29.95 -23.12
N GLU A 87 10.02 29.54 -23.77
CA GLU A 87 11.28 30.28 -23.82
C GLU A 87 11.60 30.69 -25.26
N LEU A 88 11.90 31.97 -25.49
CA LEU A 88 12.52 32.49 -26.70
C LEU A 88 13.98 32.84 -26.37
N ARG A 89 14.93 32.26 -27.11
CA ARG A 89 16.32 32.72 -27.15
C ARG A 89 16.58 33.45 -28.45
N ALA A 90 17.24 34.59 -28.38
CA ALA A 90 17.63 35.41 -29.53
C ALA A 90 19.13 35.67 -29.49
N SER A 91 19.87 35.27 -30.53
CA SER A 91 21.27 35.65 -30.70
C SER A 91 21.40 37.18 -30.67
N TYR A 92 22.52 37.68 -30.14
CA TYR A 92 22.86 39.09 -30.24
C TYR A 92 22.97 39.57 -31.69
N PHE A 93 23.28 38.67 -32.62
CA PHE A 93 23.29 38.92 -34.06
C PHE A 93 22.00 38.51 -34.78
N SER A 94 20.88 38.38 -34.06
CA SER A 94 19.60 38.03 -34.68
C SER A 94 19.08 39.15 -35.60
N CYS A 95 18.33 38.78 -36.65
CA CYS A 95 18.04 39.65 -37.81
C CYS A 95 17.47 41.04 -37.50
N HIS A 96 16.73 41.19 -36.39
CA HIS A 96 15.98 42.40 -36.06
C HIS A 96 16.50 43.09 -34.79
N THR A 97 17.68 42.69 -34.34
CA THR A 97 18.35 43.34 -33.23
C THR A 97 18.96 44.64 -33.73
N ASN A 98 18.76 45.72 -32.97
CA ASN A 98 19.49 46.95 -33.21
C ASN A 98 20.85 46.82 -32.50
N ASP A 99 21.89 46.65 -33.29
CA ASP A 99 23.27 46.50 -32.87
C ASP A 99 24.00 47.84 -32.95
N ALA A 100 24.60 48.26 -31.84
CA ALA A 100 25.47 49.42 -31.77
C ALA A 100 26.87 48.95 -31.36
N ASP A 101 27.79 49.00 -32.33
CA ASP A 101 29.23 48.74 -32.19
C ASP A 101 29.58 47.34 -31.64
N ASP A 102 28.76 46.30 -31.90
CA ASP A 102 28.93 44.94 -31.36
C ASP A 102 28.99 44.88 -29.81
N GLU A 103 28.61 45.96 -29.12
CA GLU A 103 28.67 46.11 -27.66
C GLU A 103 27.28 46.26 -27.03
N VAL A 104 26.35 46.94 -27.70
CA VAL A 104 25.02 47.25 -27.18
C VAL A 104 23.94 46.77 -28.14
N PHE A 105 23.12 45.83 -27.66
CA PHE A 105 22.10 45.15 -28.45
C PHE A 105 20.72 45.49 -27.91
N THR A 106 19.86 46.09 -28.73
CA THR A 106 18.47 46.40 -28.37
C THR A 106 17.50 45.48 -29.08
N PHE A 107 16.74 44.73 -28.28
CA PHE A 107 15.73 43.78 -28.71
C PHE A 107 14.34 44.34 -28.51
N ASN A 108 13.49 44.23 -29.54
CA ASN A 108 12.07 44.56 -29.45
C ASN A 108 11.25 43.40 -30.00
N PHE A 109 10.32 42.91 -29.20
CA PHE A 109 9.43 41.80 -29.53
C PHE A 109 7.99 42.12 -29.17
N ASN A 110 7.06 41.50 -29.89
CA ASN A 110 5.67 41.39 -29.49
C ASN A 110 5.38 39.95 -29.05
N LEU A 111 4.84 39.79 -27.85
CA LEU A 111 4.27 38.53 -27.39
C LEU A 111 2.77 38.52 -27.69
N ILE A 112 2.33 37.56 -28.49
CA ILE A 112 0.92 37.33 -28.80
C ILE A 112 0.43 36.12 -28.00
N VAL A 113 -0.53 36.37 -27.11
CA VAL A 113 -1.20 35.34 -26.30
C VAL A 113 -2.66 35.22 -26.70
N THR A 114 -3.21 34.02 -26.61
CA THR A 114 -4.64 33.78 -26.89
C THR A 114 -5.35 33.40 -25.60
N ARG A 115 -6.26 34.26 -25.12
CA ARG A 115 -7.03 34.01 -23.89
C ARG A 115 -8.53 34.12 -24.16
N GLY A 116 -9.28 33.06 -23.86
CA GLY A 116 -10.73 33.02 -24.07
C GLY A 116 -11.15 33.32 -25.52
N GLY A 117 -10.36 32.86 -26.49
CA GLY A 117 -10.58 33.09 -27.92
C GLY A 117 -10.22 34.49 -28.44
N LYS A 118 -9.70 35.40 -27.59
CA LYS A 118 -9.23 36.72 -28.00
C LYS A 118 -7.70 36.79 -27.95
N GLN A 119 -7.10 37.32 -29.00
CA GLN A 119 -5.67 37.59 -29.05
C GLN A 119 -5.36 38.90 -28.36
N ALA A 120 -4.30 38.92 -27.55
CA ALA A 120 -3.71 40.10 -26.96
C ALA A 120 -2.22 40.14 -27.30
N THR A 121 -1.73 41.35 -27.59
CA THR A 121 -0.33 41.58 -27.96
C THR A 121 0.32 42.44 -26.89
N TYR A 122 1.50 42.04 -26.43
CA TYR A 122 2.29 42.74 -25.42
C TYR A 122 3.66 43.08 -26.00
N ALA A 123 4.03 44.35 -25.96
CA ALA A 123 5.35 44.79 -26.38
C ALA A 123 6.39 44.48 -25.29
N LEU A 124 7.49 43.84 -25.67
CA LEU A 124 8.60 43.45 -24.84
C LEU A 124 9.86 44.08 -25.41
N ASN A 125 10.59 44.85 -24.62
CA ASN A 125 11.87 45.40 -25.05
C ASN A 125 12.94 45.22 -23.97
N LYS A 126 14.18 45.07 -24.44
CA LYS A 126 15.35 44.99 -23.56
C LYS A 126 16.58 45.43 -24.33
N THR A 127 17.41 46.24 -23.68
CA THR A 127 18.77 46.52 -24.15
C THR A 127 19.74 45.71 -23.31
N CYS A 128 20.65 45.02 -23.99
CA CYS A 128 21.70 44.20 -23.41
C CYS A 128 23.05 44.80 -23.77
N THR A 129 23.97 44.81 -22.80
CA THR A 129 25.36 45.24 -23.00
C THR A 129 26.27 44.02 -22.89
N LEU A 130 27.28 43.96 -23.73
CA LEU A 130 28.26 42.88 -23.72
C LEU A 130 29.01 42.84 -22.38
N SER A 131 29.02 41.68 -21.72
CA SER A 131 29.71 41.50 -20.43
C SER A 131 31.19 41.14 -20.59
N LEU A 132 31.53 40.45 -21.68
CA LEU A 132 32.87 39.98 -22.00
C LEU A 132 33.15 40.17 -23.49
N PRO A 133 34.36 40.67 -23.86
CA PRO A 133 34.74 40.85 -25.26
C PRO A 133 34.53 39.59 -26.10
N TRP A 134 34.22 39.80 -27.37
CA TRP A 134 34.10 38.75 -28.37
C TRP A 134 35.43 38.04 -28.58
N SER A 135 35.43 36.72 -28.67
CA SER A 135 36.58 36.00 -29.18
C SER A 135 36.73 36.22 -30.70
N PRO A 136 37.95 36.14 -31.24
CA PRO A 136 38.18 36.28 -32.69
C PRO A 136 37.28 35.37 -33.53
N ARG A 137 37.00 34.15 -33.04
CA ARG A 137 36.03 33.21 -33.61
C ARG A 137 35.10 32.69 -32.52
N GLU A 138 33.80 32.77 -32.76
CA GLU A 138 32.78 32.16 -31.91
C GLU A 138 31.85 31.30 -32.77
N VAL A 139 31.54 30.09 -32.30
CA VAL A 139 30.59 29.18 -32.92
C VAL A 139 29.51 28.80 -31.92
N THR A 140 28.25 28.97 -32.30
CA THR A 140 27.08 28.62 -31.50
C THR A 140 26.30 27.52 -32.19
N CYS A 141 26.33 26.34 -31.57
CA CYS A 141 25.52 25.18 -31.90
C CYS A 141 24.23 25.25 -31.07
N GLU A 142 23.27 26.03 -31.54
CA GLU A 142 21.95 26.13 -30.91
C GLU A 142 21.11 24.87 -31.25
N VAL A 143 19.92 24.72 -30.68
CA VAL A 143 19.05 23.54 -30.87
C VAL A 143 18.55 23.44 -32.32
N ASN A 144 18.32 24.56 -33.01
CA ASN A 144 17.71 24.59 -34.35
C ASN A 144 18.59 25.23 -35.45
N TYR A 145 19.73 25.83 -35.12
CA TYR A 145 20.67 26.39 -36.09
C TYR A 145 22.13 26.34 -35.63
N MET A 146 23.03 26.54 -36.58
CA MET A 146 24.47 26.77 -36.38
C MET A 146 24.79 28.22 -36.73
N GLU A 147 25.57 28.91 -35.91
CA GLU A 147 26.01 30.29 -36.13
C GLU A 147 27.52 30.40 -35.91
N VAL A 148 28.21 31.00 -36.89
CA VAL A 148 29.65 31.29 -36.84
C VAL A 148 29.82 32.79 -36.90
N SER A 149 30.59 33.33 -35.97
CA SER A 149 30.94 34.75 -35.93
C SER A 149 32.45 34.89 -35.89
N VAL A 150 33.02 35.62 -36.85
CA VAL A 150 34.46 35.87 -36.96
C VAL A 150 34.74 37.37 -37.02
N ARG A 151 35.86 37.80 -36.45
CA ARG A 151 36.30 39.19 -36.54
C ARG A 151 36.60 39.57 -37.99
N SER A 152 36.15 40.76 -38.40
CA SER A 152 36.26 41.29 -39.76
C SER A 152 37.67 41.81 -40.10
N GLU A 153 38.56 41.96 -39.11
CA GLU A 153 39.96 42.32 -39.36
C GLU A 153 40.67 41.17 -40.07
N ALA A 154 40.74 41.27 -41.40
CA ALA A 154 41.68 40.49 -42.18
C ALA A 154 43.10 40.90 -41.77
N THR A 155 43.85 39.98 -41.18
CA THR A 155 45.31 40.13 -41.03
C THR A 155 45.95 40.09 -42.42
N CYS A 156 45.80 41.14 -43.21
CA CYS A 156 46.67 41.37 -44.35
C CYS A 156 48.05 41.77 -43.79
N PRO A 157 49.15 41.16 -44.26
CA PRO A 157 50.48 41.63 -43.88
C PRO A 157 50.62 43.10 -44.28
N TYR A 158 50.85 43.90 -43.25
CA TYR A 158 51.13 45.33 -43.21
C TYR A 158 51.86 45.85 -44.46
N VAL A 159 51.22 46.76 -45.21
CA VAL A 159 51.93 47.75 -46.03
C VAL A 159 51.71 49.10 -45.36
N GLU A 160 52.81 49.61 -44.83
CA GLU A 160 52.95 50.90 -44.17
C GLU A 160 52.65 52.02 -45.19
N ASN A 161 51.39 52.48 -45.25
CA ASN A 161 50.96 53.86 -45.54
C ASN A 161 49.47 53.90 -45.89
N GLY A 162 48.68 54.60 -45.06
CA GLY A 162 47.35 55.12 -45.42
C GLY A 162 46.28 54.89 -44.37
N ASP A 163 45.85 55.98 -43.72
CA ASP A 163 44.69 56.08 -42.83
C ASP A 163 43.36 55.70 -43.52
N SER A 164 43.10 54.41 -43.70
CA SER A 164 41.74 53.93 -43.94
C SER A 164 41.59 52.52 -43.39
N ALA A 165 40.93 52.42 -42.23
CA ALA A 165 40.27 51.19 -41.82
C ALA A 165 39.25 50.83 -42.92
N PHE A 166 39.58 49.83 -43.73
CA PHE A 166 38.72 49.36 -44.81
C PHE A 166 37.53 48.58 -44.22
N LYS A 167 36.32 49.16 -44.24
CA LYS A 167 35.06 48.46 -43.95
C LYS A 167 34.53 47.79 -45.23
N PRO A 168 34.49 46.45 -45.35
CA PRO A 168 33.93 45.79 -46.52
C PRO A 168 32.40 46.01 -46.60
N ALA A 169 31.81 46.05 -47.79
CA ALA A 169 30.36 46.06 -47.99
C ALA A 169 29.89 44.67 -48.44
N LEU A 170 28.91 44.06 -47.74
CA LEU A 170 28.58 42.64 -47.92
C LEU A 170 27.85 42.30 -49.24
N TYR A 171 27.24 43.27 -49.93
CA TYR A 171 26.22 42.99 -50.96
C TYR A 171 26.57 43.30 -52.42
N SER A 172 27.78 43.80 -52.73
CA SER A 172 28.16 44.09 -54.12
C SER A 172 29.17 43.11 -54.73
N ASP A 173 30.05 42.45 -53.96
CA ASP A 173 31.15 41.63 -54.51
C ASP A 173 31.47 40.33 -53.74
N TRP A 174 30.64 39.92 -52.78
CA TRP A 174 30.88 38.71 -51.98
C TRP A 174 30.21 37.47 -52.59
N LYS A 175 30.95 36.37 -52.62
CA LYS A 175 30.46 35.05 -53.02
C LYS A 175 30.77 34.03 -51.93
N VAL A 176 29.91 33.03 -51.83
CA VAL A 176 30.12 31.89 -50.92
C VAL A 176 30.33 30.62 -51.74
N MET A 177 31.28 29.81 -51.31
CA MET A 177 31.48 28.44 -51.78
C MET A 177 31.40 27.51 -50.59
N PHE A 178 30.53 26.49 -50.68
CA PHE A 178 30.47 25.44 -49.67
C PHE A 178 31.51 24.36 -49.98
N GLN A 179 32.19 23.87 -48.96
CA GLN A 179 33.15 22.79 -49.08
C GLN A 179 32.60 21.51 -48.45
N ARG A 180 32.70 20.41 -49.20
CA ARG A 180 32.51 19.05 -48.72
C ARG A 180 33.55 18.18 -49.40
N ALA A 181 34.16 17.24 -48.69
CA ALA A 181 35.37 16.53 -49.13
C ALA A 181 35.34 16.05 -50.60
N GLU A 182 34.22 15.47 -51.05
CA GLU A 182 34.08 14.92 -52.41
C GLU A 182 33.27 15.81 -53.37
N ASP A 183 32.59 16.86 -52.88
CA ASP A 183 31.74 17.73 -53.69
C ASP A 183 32.35 19.13 -53.83
N GLN A 184 32.57 19.56 -55.07
CA GLN A 184 32.88 20.95 -55.38
C GLN A 184 31.60 21.70 -55.74
N PHE A 185 31.09 22.52 -54.81
CA PHE A 185 29.96 23.39 -55.08
C PHE A 185 30.41 24.63 -55.85
N LEU A 186 29.61 25.02 -56.84
CA LEU A 186 29.84 26.27 -57.56
C LEU A 186 29.63 27.46 -56.61
N PRO A 187 30.49 28.49 -56.66
CA PRO A 187 30.27 29.69 -55.87
C PRO A 187 28.96 30.38 -56.25
N MET A 188 28.20 30.79 -55.24
CA MET A 188 26.94 31.50 -55.43
C MET A 188 26.97 32.87 -54.76
N ASN A 189 26.08 33.76 -55.22
CA ASN A 189 25.93 35.08 -54.64
C ASN A 189 25.21 34.97 -53.28
N LEU A 190 25.45 35.93 -52.38
CA LEU A 190 24.80 35.91 -51.05
C LEU A 190 23.27 35.98 -51.13
N SER A 191 22.71 36.65 -52.13
CA SER A 191 21.26 36.67 -52.35
C SER A 191 20.71 35.30 -52.77
N GLU A 192 21.49 34.47 -53.46
CA GLU A 192 21.11 33.11 -53.85
C GLU A 192 21.21 32.19 -52.64
N ALA A 193 22.32 32.30 -51.88
CA ALA A 193 22.51 31.57 -50.63
C ALA A 193 21.36 31.85 -49.63
N ARG A 194 20.92 33.11 -49.53
CA ARG A 194 19.78 33.49 -48.68
C ARG A 194 18.46 32.82 -49.08
N LYS A 195 18.21 32.61 -50.37
CA LYS A 195 17.01 31.87 -50.83
C LYS A 195 17.04 30.39 -50.45
N LEU A 196 18.23 29.87 -50.13
CA LEU A 196 18.44 28.50 -49.67
C LEU A 196 18.49 28.41 -48.13
N GLY A 197 18.24 29.51 -47.40
CA GLY A 197 18.26 29.53 -45.93
C GLY A 197 19.63 29.83 -45.30
N TYR A 198 20.65 30.17 -46.10
CA TYR A 198 21.97 30.59 -45.59
C TYR A 198 22.01 32.10 -45.38
N VAL A 199 22.21 32.53 -44.14
CA VAL A 199 22.18 33.94 -43.77
C VAL A 199 23.58 34.42 -43.46
N PHE A 200 23.96 35.54 -44.10
CA PHE A 200 25.22 36.23 -43.88
C PHE A 200 24.93 37.66 -43.47
N ALA A 201 25.61 38.13 -42.43
CA ALA A 201 25.53 39.50 -41.94
C ALA A 201 26.93 40.05 -41.69
N LEU A 202 27.10 41.35 -41.95
CA LEU A 202 28.26 42.13 -41.54
C LEU A 202 27.80 43.09 -40.46
N THR A 203 28.44 43.04 -39.31
CA THR A 203 28.30 44.07 -38.27
C THR A 203 29.49 45.03 -38.36
N ASP A 204 29.63 45.95 -37.41
CA ASP A 204 30.70 46.93 -37.45
C ASP A 204 32.11 46.31 -37.37
N GLU A 205 32.26 45.20 -36.63
CA GLU A 205 33.56 44.53 -36.48
C GLU A 205 33.55 43.05 -36.87
N ARG A 206 32.41 42.45 -37.23
CA ARG A 206 32.30 40.99 -37.37
C ARG A 206 31.52 40.54 -38.58
N LEU A 207 31.87 39.34 -39.05
CA LEU A 207 31.13 38.61 -40.06
C LEU A 207 30.41 37.42 -39.43
N VAL A 208 29.11 37.33 -39.66
CA VAL A 208 28.24 36.31 -39.08
C VAL A 208 27.65 35.46 -40.19
N PHE A 209 27.80 34.14 -40.07
CA PHE A 209 27.14 33.14 -40.91
C PHE A 209 26.20 32.29 -40.07
N ARG A 210 24.98 32.09 -40.55
CA ARG A 210 23.97 31.28 -39.91
C ARG A 210 23.30 30.34 -40.89
N THR A 211 23.01 29.14 -40.42
CA THR A 211 22.27 28.14 -41.18
C THR A 211 21.46 27.25 -40.24
N PRO A 212 20.22 26.87 -40.61
CA PRO A 212 19.55 25.74 -39.97
C PRO A 212 20.38 24.45 -40.12
N TYR A 213 20.11 23.46 -39.27
CA TYR A 213 20.59 22.09 -39.47
C TYR A 213 19.91 21.43 -40.68
N GLU A 214 20.46 20.30 -41.14
CA GLU A 214 19.95 19.45 -42.22
C GLU A 214 19.85 20.16 -43.58
N GLN A 215 20.77 21.10 -43.85
CA GLN A 215 20.80 21.88 -45.08
C GLN A 215 21.54 21.14 -46.21
N PRO A 216 21.23 21.39 -47.50
CA PRO A 216 21.78 20.61 -48.62
C PRO A 216 23.32 20.61 -48.71
N HIS A 217 23.98 21.66 -48.21
CA HIS A 217 25.42 21.82 -48.19
C HIS A 217 26.09 21.48 -46.84
N SER A 218 25.32 21.11 -45.81
CA SER A 218 25.88 20.48 -44.61
C SER A 218 26.01 18.97 -44.81
N PHE A 219 26.78 18.30 -43.95
CA PHE A 219 26.90 16.83 -43.97
C PHE A 219 27.10 16.30 -42.55
N SER A 220 26.52 15.12 -42.29
CA SER A 220 26.72 14.41 -41.04
C SER A 220 27.89 13.45 -41.18
N THR A 221 28.81 13.47 -40.20
CA THR A 221 29.96 12.58 -40.11
C THR A 221 30.16 12.12 -38.67
N GLU A 222 30.93 11.06 -38.46
CA GLU A 222 31.31 10.60 -37.13
C GLU A 222 32.77 10.98 -36.84
N VAL A 223 32.98 11.68 -35.72
CA VAL A 223 34.31 12.04 -35.23
C VAL A 223 34.54 11.30 -33.91
N ASN A 224 35.42 10.29 -33.94
CA ASN A 224 35.69 9.41 -32.79
C ASN A 224 34.42 8.76 -32.20
N GLY A 225 33.48 8.35 -33.05
CA GLY A 225 32.21 7.73 -32.67
C GLY A 225 31.11 8.71 -32.25
N VAL A 226 31.39 10.02 -32.21
CA VAL A 226 30.39 11.06 -31.94
C VAL A 226 29.80 11.56 -33.27
N PRO A 227 28.46 11.56 -33.45
CA PRO A 227 27.84 12.12 -34.64
C PRO A 227 27.93 13.65 -34.62
N VAL A 228 28.34 14.22 -35.75
CA VAL A 228 28.59 15.66 -35.91
C VAL A 228 27.99 16.11 -37.24
N GLU A 229 27.23 17.20 -37.21
CA GLU A 229 26.85 17.89 -38.44
C GLU A 229 27.81 19.03 -38.75
N VAL A 230 28.35 19.04 -39.97
CA VAL A 230 29.37 19.99 -40.42
C VAL A 230 28.85 20.82 -41.57
N VAL A 231 29.11 22.12 -41.53
CA VAL A 231 28.94 23.05 -42.65
C VAL A 231 30.19 23.89 -42.78
N HIS A 232 30.76 23.93 -43.97
CA HIS A 232 31.98 24.67 -44.26
C HIS A 232 31.69 25.67 -45.37
N ALA A 233 31.41 26.92 -44.99
CA ALA A 233 31.22 28.01 -45.93
C ALA A 233 32.51 28.81 -46.05
N VAL A 234 33.01 28.99 -47.27
CA VAL A 234 34.13 29.87 -47.56
C VAL A 234 33.61 31.09 -48.27
N LEU A 235 33.67 32.21 -47.58
CA LEU A 235 33.24 33.48 -48.11
C LEU A 235 34.45 34.19 -48.73
N PHE A 236 34.29 34.70 -49.95
CA PHE A 236 35.36 35.43 -50.60
C PHE A 236 34.86 36.63 -51.39
N SER A 237 35.69 37.67 -51.43
CA SER A 237 35.45 38.87 -52.22
C SER A 237 36.75 39.35 -52.84
N ARG A 238 36.69 39.74 -54.11
CA ARG A 238 37.83 40.29 -54.82
C ARG A 238 37.81 41.81 -54.71
N GLN A 239 38.78 42.37 -53.98
CA GLN A 239 38.99 43.80 -53.88
C GLN A 239 40.23 44.19 -54.70
N SER A 240 40.01 44.59 -55.96
CA SER A 240 41.07 44.92 -56.93
C SER A 240 42.10 43.78 -57.12
N TRP A 241 43.25 43.87 -56.46
CA TRP A 241 44.37 42.93 -56.53
C TRP A 241 44.43 41.95 -55.34
N VAL A 242 43.64 42.18 -54.29
CA VAL A 242 43.55 41.31 -53.10
C VAL A 242 42.26 40.49 -53.17
N VAL A 243 42.33 39.22 -52.77
CA VAL A 243 41.15 38.39 -52.52
C VAL A 243 41.05 38.18 -51.02
N LEU A 244 39.97 38.68 -50.43
CA LEU A 244 39.61 38.37 -49.05
C LEU A 244 38.96 36.99 -49.03
N VAL A 245 39.41 36.12 -48.13
CA VAL A 245 38.86 34.79 -47.92
C VAL A 245 38.61 34.62 -46.42
N VAL A 246 37.41 34.21 -46.08
CA VAL A 246 36.95 34.01 -44.70
C VAL A 246 36.41 32.59 -44.58
N ASP A 247 37.00 31.81 -43.66
CA ASP A 247 36.54 30.47 -43.32
C ASP A 247 35.45 30.52 -42.24
N LEU A 248 34.28 29.97 -42.59
CA LEU A 248 33.09 29.90 -41.74
C LEU A 248 32.67 28.42 -41.58
N LEU A 249 33.57 27.63 -40.99
CA LEU A 249 33.31 26.27 -40.58
C LEU A 249 32.55 26.21 -39.23
N ALA A 250 31.43 25.49 -39.22
CA ALA A 250 30.75 24.98 -38.03
C ALA A 250 30.65 23.46 -38.10
N ALA A 251 30.70 22.83 -36.92
CA ALA A 251 30.70 21.38 -36.73
C ALA A 251 30.10 21.04 -35.36
N CYS A 252 28.81 20.75 -35.33
CA CYS A 252 28.07 20.65 -34.08
C CYS A 252 27.79 19.18 -33.73
N SER A 253 28.10 18.76 -32.50
CA SER A 253 27.69 17.43 -32.01
C SER A 253 26.17 17.27 -32.05
N MET A 254 25.74 16.15 -32.62
CA MET A 254 24.36 15.71 -32.73
C MET A 254 24.08 14.51 -31.82
N HIS A 255 24.93 14.28 -30.81
CA HIS A 255 24.72 13.20 -29.85
C HIS A 255 23.40 13.42 -29.08
N ASN A 256 22.49 12.45 -29.14
CA ASN A 256 21.15 12.56 -28.53
C ASN A 256 21.14 12.43 -26.99
N GLY A 257 22.30 12.09 -26.42
CA GLY A 257 22.43 11.72 -25.02
C GLY A 257 22.15 10.23 -24.80
N SER A 258 22.77 9.68 -23.77
CA SER A 258 22.55 8.31 -23.31
C SER A 258 22.38 8.29 -21.80
N TYR A 259 21.84 7.20 -21.26
CA TYR A 259 21.63 7.03 -19.84
C TYR A 259 22.33 5.77 -19.36
N ASP A 260 23.27 5.93 -18.44
CA ASP A 260 24.02 4.82 -17.85
C ASP A 260 24.36 5.09 -16.38
N GLY A 261 24.23 4.08 -15.53
CA GLY A 261 24.62 4.14 -14.13
C GLY A 261 24.01 5.28 -13.30
N GLY A 262 22.85 5.83 -13.69
CA GLY A 262 22.25 7.00 -13.02
C GLY A 262 22.79 8.35 -13.52
N TYR A 263 23.47 8.37 -14.67
CA TYR A 263 23.97 9.58 -15.28
C TYR A 263 23.38 9.73 -16.69
N MET A 264 22.99 10.94 -17.02
CA MET A 264 22.85 11.38 -18.40
C MET A 264 24.23 11.69 -18.96
N ILE A 265 24.54 11.07 -20.08
CA ILE A 265 25.84 11.17 -20.75
C ILE A 265 25.61 11.89 -22.08
N TRP A 266 26.42 12.92 -22.35
CA TRP A 266 26.44 13.62 -23.63
C TRP A 266 27.87 13.80 -24.12
N GLU A 267 28.12 13.63 -25.41
CA GLU A 267 29.47 13.57 -25.96
C GLU A 267 29.68 14.58 -27.09
N THR A 268 30.88 15.14 -27.15
CA THR A 268 31.32 16.03 -28.22
C THR A 268 32.83 15.89 -28.43
N SER A 269 33.33 16.23 -29.62
CA SER A 269 34.78 16.24 -29.86
C SER A 269 35.39 17.62 -29.61
N GLU A 270 36.67 17.63 -29.23
CA GLU A 270 37.50 18.85 -29.09
C GLU A 270 38.00 19.38 -30.45
N LEU A 271 38.00 18.54 -31.49
CA LEU A 271 38.63 18.84 -32.78
C LEU A 271 37.71 19.54 -33.80
N LEU A 272 36.48 19.88 -33.40
CA LEU A 272 35.41 20.20 -34.34
C LEU A 272 35.66 21.44 -35.21
N HIS A 273 36.46 22.41 -34.77
CA HIS A 273 36.61 23.69 -35.47
C HIS A 273 38.06 24.11 -35.75
N SER A 274 39.02 23.28 -35.35
CA SER A 274 40.43 23.63 -35.51
C SER A 274 41.05 22.80 -36.64
N LEU A 275 41.51 23.48 -37.69
CA LEU A 275 42.34 22.87 -38.75
C LEU A 275 43.70 22.39 -38.21
N VAL A 276 44.03 22.70 -36.95
CA VAL A 276 45.30 22.39 -36.27
C VAL A 276 45.01 21.95 -34.83
N SER A 277 45.73 20.96 -34.29
CA SER A 277 45.58 20.58 -32.87
C SER A 277 45.81 21.79 -31.93
N PRO A 278 44.98 21.98 -30.87
CA PRO A 278 45.12 23.10 -29.96
C PRO A 278 46.49 23.10 -29.25
N LEU A 279 46.99 24.30 -28.90
CA LEU A 279 48.28 24.45 -28.18
C LEU A 279 48.17 23.98 -26.72
N ASN A 280 47.04 24.27 -26.08
CA ASN A 280 46.78 24.04 -24.66
C ASN A 280 45.53 23.17 -24.46
N GLU A 281 45.30 22.73 -23.22
CA GLU A 281 44.08 22.03 -22.81
C GLU A 281 42.86 22.95 -22.99
N THR A 282 41.82 22.46 -23.66
CA THR A 282 40.57 23.20 -23.88
C THR A 282 39.87 23.44 -22.55
N GLU A 283 39.54 24.70 -22.25
CA GLU A 283 38.75 25.05 -21.08
C GLU A 283 37.28 24.72 -21.34
N VAL A 284 36.63 24.04 -20.40
CA VAL A 284 35.24 23.59 -20.54
C VAL A 284 34.40 24.06 -19.36
N SER A 285 33.32 24.77 -19.67
CA SER A 285 32.30 25.22 -18.72
C SER A 285 30.98 24.54 -19.02
N ILE A 286 30.27 24.09 -17.97
CA ILE A 286 29.03 23.33 -18.10
C ILE A 286 27.89 23.97 -17.30
N GLY A 287 26.68 23.79 -17.82
CA GLY A 287 25.43 24.22 -17.24
C GLY A 287 24.28 23.28 -17.55
N ALA A 288 23.37 23.12 -16.60
CA ALA A 288 22.04 22.55 -16.83
C ALA A 288 21.00 23.64 -16.53
N ASN A 289 19.92 23.68 -17.32
CA ASN A 289 18.96 24.80 -17.39
C ASN A 289 19.47 26.02 -18.21
N GLY A 290 20.27 25.76 -19.24
CA GLY A 290 20.67 26.81 -20.19
C GLY A 290 21.61 27.89 -19.62
N LYS A 291 22.09 27.77 -18.37
CA LYS A 291 23.04 28.69 -17.72
C LYS A 291 24.31 27.96 -17.34
N LEU A 292 25.46 28.52 -17.69
CA LEU A 292 26.75 28.06 -17.17
C LEU A 292 26.80 28.27 -15.66
N VAL A 293 27.45 27.36 -14.97
CA VAL A 293 27.74 27.47 -13.54
C VAL A 293 29.23 27.47 -13.30
N GLU A 294 29.66 28.09 -12.21
CA GLU A 294 31.06 28.03 -11.80
C GLU A 294 31.49 26.57 -11.62
N LYS A 295 32.75 26.27 -11.98
CA LYS A 295 33.29 24.91 -11.93
C LYS A 295 33.06 24.21 -10.58
N LYS A 296 33.27 24.92 -9.47
CA LYS A 296 33.02 24.39 -8.11
C LYS A 296 31.55 24.03 -7.88
N VAL A 297 30.63 24.87 -8.35
CA VAL A 297 29.18 24.62 -8.24
C VAL A 297 28.77 23.44 -9.13
N ALA A 298 29.38 23.31 -10.32
CA ALA A 298 29.17 22.16 -11.18
C ALA A 298 29.59 20.86 -10.48
N GLU A 299 30.77 20.84 -9.86
CA GLU A 299 31.31 19.71 -9.10
C GLU A 299 30.44 19.38 -7.88
N GLU A 300 29.97 20.38 -7.12
CA GLU A 300 29.03 20.21 -6.00
C GLU A 300 27.68 19.62 -6.44
N ARG A 301 27.23 19.96 -7.64
CA ARG A 301 26.03 19.36 -8.28
C ARG A 301 26.29 17.98 -8.89
N GLY A 302 27.53 17.50 -8.85
CA GLY A 302 27.94 16.20 -9.39
C GLY A 302 28.12 16.17 -10.91
N TYR A 303 28.19 17.33 -11.57
CA TYR A 303 28.50 17.41 -13.00
C TYR A 303 29.96 17.07 -13.21
N ALA A 304 30.22 16.16 -14.14
CA ALA A 304 31.57 15.77 -14.51
C ALA A 304 31.76 15.95 -16.01
N VAL A 305 32.93 16.44 -16.38
CA VAL A 305 33.40 16.48 -17.77
C VAL A 305 34.70 15.71 -17.80
N GLU A 306 34.70 14.60 -18.51
CA GLU A 306 35.86 13.73 -18.67
C GLU A 306 36.34 13.78 -20.11
N LYS A 307 37.65 13.93 -20.28
CA LYS A 307 38.30 13.86 -21.59
C LYS A 307 38.81 12.45 -21.81
N ILE A 308 38.25 11.75 -22.80
CA ILE A 308 38.68 10.42 -23.23
C ILE A 308 39.27 10.59 -24.64
N ASN A 309 40.60 10.58 -24.74
CA ASN A 309 41.33 10.93 -25.97
C ASN A 309 41.01 12.36 -26.46
N THR A 310 40.20 12.47 -27.52
CA THR A 310 39.76 13.71 -28.19
C THR A 310 38.23 13.91 -28.09
N THR A 311 37.57 13.07 -27.29
CA THR A 311 36.14 13.14 -26.97
C THR A 311 35.96 13.67 -25.56
N LEU A 312 35.13 14.69 -25.42
CA LEU A 312 34.66 15.23 -24.15
C LEU A 312 33.33 14.57 -23.82
N GLN A 313 33.33 13.81 -22.73
CA GLN A 313 32.15 13.16 -22.17
C GLN A 313 31.62 13.99 -21.00
N VAL A 314 30.41 14.50 -21.15
CA VAL A 314 29.66 15.19 -20.11
C VAL A 314 28.79 14.19 -19.38
N ARG A 315 28.88 14.14 -18.05
CA ARG A 315 28.06 13.28 -17.18
C ARG A 315 27.29 14.14 -16.19
N ILE A 316 25.98 14.02 -16.20
CA ILE A 316 25.06 14.75 -15.32
C ILE A 316 24.22 13.73 -14.53
N PRO A 317 24.26 13.71 -13.19
CA PRO A 317 23.37 12.84 -12.42
C PRO A 317 21.91 13.14 -12.77
N TYR A 318 21.08 12.12 -13.00
CA TYR A 318 19.71 12.35 -13.48
C TYR A 318 18.81 13.09 -12.48
N LYS A 319 19.16 13.08 -11.18
CA LYS A 319 18.49 13.85 -10.11
C LYS A 319 19.22 15.13 -9.74
N ALA A 320 20.19 15.56 -10.53
CA ALA A 320 20.95 16.77 -10.25
C ALA A 320 20.10 18.04 -10.47
N GLU A 321 20.48 19.10 -9.76
CA GLU A 321 19.80 20.39 -9.80
C GLU A 321 19.97 21.09 -11.17
N GLY A 322 18.87 21.37 -11.86
CA GLY A 322 18.87 21.95 -13.21
C GLY A 322 18.27 21.03 -14.27
N GLY A 323 17.95 19.78 -13.89
CA GLY A 323 17.05 18.90 -14.63
C GLY A 323 15.59 19.08 -14.24
N TYR A 324 14.69 18.80 -15.17
CA TYR A 324 13.25 18.89 -15.00
C TYR A 324 12.62 17.51 -14.96
N ARG A 325 12.03 17.16 -13.82
CA ARG A 325 11.31 15.91 -13.63
C ARG A 325 9.90 16.01 -14.21
N LYS A 326 9.46 14.95 -14.88
CA LYS A 326 8.08 14.81 -15.35
C LYS A 326 7.59 13.38 -15.14
N SER A 327 6.40 13.25 -14.59
CA SER A 327 5.70 11.97 -14.48
C SER A 327 4.80 11.72 -15.69
N PHE A 328 4.56 10.44 -16.00
CA PHE A 328 3.75 9.99 -17.13
C PHE A 328 3.09 8.65 -16.81
N VAL A 329 1.81 8.49 -17.16
CA VAL A 329 1.07 7.23 -17.00
C VAL A 329 0.96 6.54 -18.35
N SER A 330 1.31 5.25 -18.39
CA SER A 330 0.94 4.39 -19.53
C SER A 330 0.20 3.17 -19.01
N ARG A 331 0.93 2.17 -18.50
CA ARG A 331 0.39 1.08 -17.68
C ARG A 331 0.74 1.26 -16.22
N ASP A 332 2.00 1.62 -15.97
CA ASP A 332 2.51 2.03 -14.66
C ASP A 332 2.80 3.52 -14.64
N LEU A 333 3.17 4.02 -13.46
CA LEU A 333 3.69 5.36 -13.27
C LEU A 333 5.18 5.40 -13.59
N TYR A 334 5.56 6.24 -14.54
CA TYR A 334 6.94 6.50 -14.94
C TYR A 334 7.31 7.96 -14.66
N GLU A 335 8.60 8.20 -14.53
CA GLU A 335 9.21 9.52 -14.51
C GLU A 335 10.34 9.60 -15.53
N TYR A 336 10.59 10.80 -16.04
CA TYR A 336 11.77 11.10 -16.85
C TYR A 336 12.26 12.51 -16.54
N TYR A 337 13.51 12.78 -16.89
CA TYR A 337 14.18 14.04 -16.60
C TYR A 337 14.66 14.66 -17.90
N VAL A 338 14.39 15.97 -18.06
CA VAL A 338 14.78 16.77 -19.22
C VAL A 338 15.84 17.77 -18.76
N PHE A 339 16.97 17.83 -19.46
CA PHE A 339 18.03 18.78 -19.20
C PHE A 339 18.26 19.67 -20.40
N HIS A 340 18.33 20.98 -20.16
CA HIS A 340 18.84 21.94 -21.13
C HIS A 340 20.33 22.11 -20.88
N LEU A 341 21.13 21.31 -21.58
CA LEU A 341 22.57 21.36 -21.52
C LEU A 341 23.05 22.64 -22.18
N TYR A 342 23.87 23.39 -21.45
CA TYR A 342 24.70 24.47 -21.99
C TYR A 342 26.16 24.12 -21.73
N LEU A 343 26.93 23.90 -22.79
CA LEU A 343 28.36 23.67 -22.71
C LEU A 343 29.09 24.79 -23.45
N GLU A 344 30.17 25.29 -22.86
CA GLU A 344 31.12 26.18 -23.53
C GLU A 344 32.50 25.53 -23.54
N GLN A 345 33.17 25.62 -24.69
CA GLN A 345 34.55 25.20 -24.90
C GLN A 345 35.36 26.39 -25.40
N ILE A 346 36.50 26.62 -24.78
CA ILE A 346 37.46 27.65 -25.20
C ILE A 346 38.77 26.96 -25.56
N SER A 347 39.15 27.07 -26.82
CA SER A 347 40.42 26.54 -27.32
C SER A 347 41.27 27.66 -27.90
N VAL A 348 42.59 27.49 -27.84
CA VAL A 348 43.56 28.43 -28.38
C VAL A 348 44.45 27.70 -29.37
N ASP A 349 44.49 28.21 -30.60
CA ASP A 349 45.27 27.62 -31.69
C ASP A 349 46.76 28.00 -31.62
N LYS A 350 47.57 27.48 -32.55
CA LYS A 350 49.02 27.77 -32.64
C LYS A 350 49.38 29.24 -32.86
N ALA A 351 48.44 30.03 -33.36
CA ALA A 351 48.61 31.46 -33.60
C ALA A 351 48.13 32.31 -32.41
N GLU A 352 47.86 31.67 -31.25
CA GLU A 352 47.29 32.28 -30.04
C GLU A 352 45.90 32.90 -30.26
N ILE A 353 45.17 32.43 -31.28
CA ILE A 353 43.83 32.89 -31.58
C ILE A 353 42.85 32.01 -30.81
N ALA A 354 42.08 32.64 -29.92
CA ALA A 354 41.03 31.96 -29.15
C ALA A 354 39.78 31.71 -30.01
N ALA A 355 39.29 30.48 -29.98
CA ALA A 355 38.00 30.08 -30.52
C ALA A 355 37.07 29.66 -29.37
N ARG A 356 35.85 30.19 -29.37
CA ARG A 356 34.80 29.76 -28.42
C ARG A 356 33.72 28.97 -29.13
N LEU A 357 33.33 27.85 -28.54
CA LEU A 357 32.29 26.97 -29.04
C LEU A 357 31.23 26.75 -27.97
N ARG A 358 29.97 26.99 -28.32
CA ARG A 358 28.83 26.86 -27.41
C ARG A 358 27.85 25.83 -27.93
N PHE A 359 27.35 24.99 -27.04
CA PHE A 359 26.32 23.99 -27.34
C PHE A 359 25.10 24.22 -26.48
N HIS A 360 23.94 24.30 -27.14
CA HIS A 360 22.64 24.18 -26.50
C HIS A 360 21.98 22.89 -26.97
N ARG A 361 21.74 21.96 -26.03
CA ARG A 361 21.12 20.67 -26.33
C ARG A 361 20.04 20.32 -25.30
N ILE A 362 19.01 19.63 -25.76
CA ILE A 362 17.99 19.05 -24.90
C ILE A 362 18.28 17.56 -24.82
N ILE A 363 18.60 17.07 -23.62
CA ILE A 363 18.81 15.64 -23.36
C ILE A 363 17.75 15.14 -22.40
N VAL A 364 17.24 13.93 -22.65
CA VAL A 364 16.11 13.36 -21.91
C VAL A 364 16.46 11.95 -21.46
N THR A 365 16.17 11.61 -20.20
CA THR A 365 16.32 10.23 -19.72
C THR A 365 15.32 9.30 -20.40
N PRO A 366 15.59 7.98 -20.47
CA PRO A 366 14.53 7.02 -20.72
C PRO A 366 13.43 7.12 -19.63
N LEU A 367 12.28 6.49 -19.89
CA LEU A 367 11.22 6.37 -18.90
C LEU A 367 11.69 5.47 -17.74
N LEU A 368 11.84 6.05 -16.56
CA LEU A 368 12.21 5.37 -15.32
C LEU A 368 10.95 5.05 -14.53
N ARG A 369 10.79 3.82 -14.03
CA ARG A 369 9.59 3.47 -13.25
C ARG A 369 9.61 4.17 -11.90
N CYS A 370 8.50 4.80 -11.51
CA CYS A 370 8.32 5.37 -10.17
C CYS A 370 8.11 4.26 -9.14
N HIS A 371 8.74 4.39 -7.97
CA HIS A 371 8.53 3.46 -6.85
C HIS A 371 7.55 4.06 -5.83
N ILE A 372 6.25 3.77 -6.03
CA ILE A 372 5.19 4.05 -5.06
C ILE A 372 5.06 2.86 -4.12
N PHE A 373 4.99 3.11 -2.81
CA PHE A 373 4.88 2.07 -1.80
C PHE A 373 3.90 2.43 -0.69
N THR A 374 3.36 1.42 -0.02
CA THR A 374 2.53 1.59 1.17
C THR A 374 3.15 0.94 2.39
N GLU A 375 3.15 1.64 3.51
CA GLU A 375 3.59 1.13 4.81
C GLU A 375 2.42 1.09 5.79
N ASN A 376 2.24 -0.04 6.47
CA ASN A 376 1.24 -0.20 7.51
C ASN A 376 1.81 0.25 8.86
N GLN A 377 1.46 1.47 9.28
CA GLN A 377 1.88 2.08 10.54
C GLN A 377 0.82 1.95 11.65
N THR A 378 -0.07 0.97 11.52
CA THR A 378 -1.19 0.74 12.44
C THR A 378 -0.74 0.35 13.84
N LEU A 379 -1.16 1.11 14.85
CA LEU A 379 -0.99 0.78 16.25
C LEU A 379 -2.30 0.22 16.82
N VAL A 380 -2.34 -1.09 17.11
CA VAL A 380 -3.56 -1.79 17.58
C VAL A 380 -4.20 -1.14 18.81
N ARG A 381 -3.40 -0.53 19.69
CA ARG A 381 -3.88 0.17 20.89
C ARG A 381 -4.72 1.42 20.59
N GLU A 382 -4.48 2.07 19.45
CA GLU A 382 -5.22 3.26 19.00
C GLU A 382 -6.55 2.89 18.32
N ARG A 383 -6.79 1.59 18.08
CA ARG A 383 -7.98 1.07 17.39
C ARG A 383 -8.26 1.77 16.05
N ALA A 384 -7.20 2.10 15.32
CA ALA A 384 -7.29 2.76 14.01
C ALA A 384 -6.20 2.24 13.08
N PHE A 385 -6.54 2.04 11.81
CA PHE A 385 -5.57 1.86 10.75
C PHE A 385 -4.87 3.18 10.46
N THR A 386 -3.55 3.15 10.39
CA THR A 386 -2.72 4.26 9.92
C THR A 386 -1.84 3.74 8.80
N ILE A 387 -2.09 4.23 7.58
CA ILE A 387 -1.47 3.72 6.36
C ILE A 387 -0.74 4.88 5.69
N TYR A 388 0.55 4.70 5.44
CA TYR A 388 1.38 5.68 4.77
C TYR A 388 1.59 5.28 3.31
N LEU A 389 1.20 6.13 2.36
CA LEU A 389 1.54 6.03 0.94
C LEU A 389 2.73 6.94 0.66
N GLY A 390 3.86 6.37 0.25
CA GLY A 390 5.11 7.09 0.01
C GLY A 390 5.61 6.99 -1.43
N GLY A 391 6.56 7.87 -1.76
CA GLY A 391 7.25 7.88 -3.05
C GLY A 391 6.53 8.65 -4.16
N VAL A 392 5.48 9.40 -3.83
CA VAL A 392 4.66 10.13 -4.82
C VAL A 392 5.46 11.30 -5.41
N PRO A 393 5.61 11.38 -6.76
CA PRO A 393 6.25 12.53 -7.42
C PRO A 393 5.58 13.87 -7.12
N GLU A 394 6.32 14.97 -7.12
CA GLU A 394 5.78 16.33 -6.90
C GLU A 394 4.66 16.70 -7.89
N ASP A 395 4.76 16.26 -9.15
CA ASP A 395 3.75 16.54 -10.18
C ASP A 395 2.62 15.50 -10.21
N VAL A 396 2.47 14.68 -9.18
CA VAL A 396 1.42 13.66 -9.04
C VAL A 396 0.64 13.92 -7.75
N VAL A 397 -0.68 14.03 -7.86
CA VAL A 397 -1.54 14.36 -6.70
C VAL A 397 -2.54 13.25 -6.41
N LEU A 398 -2.87 13.03 -5.14
CA LEU A 398 -3.94 12.11 -4.75
C LEU A 398 -5.31 12.77 -4.97
N VAL A 399 -6.14 12.18 -5.82
CA VAL A 399 -7.46 12.74 -6.19
C VAL A 399 -8.63 12.03 -5.53
N SER A 400 -8.51 10.72 -5.28
CA SER A 400 -9.53 9.93 -4.60
C SER A 400 -8.94 8.71 -3.94
N ILE A 401 -9.68 8.17 -2.97
CA ILE A 401 -9.40 6.90 -2.31
C ILE A 401 -10.65 6.03 -2.35
N GLN A 402 -10.48 4.74 -2.58
CA GLN A 402 -11.53 3.75 -2.46
C GLN A 402 -11.22 2.85 -1.26
N LEU A 403 -12.16 2.76 -0.33
CA LEU A 403 -12.04 1.96 0.89
C LEU A 403 -13.05 0.81 0.85
N ASN A 404 -12.58 -0.43 0.82
CA ASN A 404 -13.40 -1.65 0.75
C ASN A 404 -14.51 -1.60 -0.33
N GLY A 405 -14.25 -0.93 -1.46
CA GLY A 405 -15.17 -0.79 -2.60
C GLY A 405 -16.04 0.46 -2.61
N ARG A 406 -15.85 1.39 -1.67
CA ARG A 406 -16.55 2.69 -1.63
C ARG A 406 -15.61 3.85 -1.92
N ASP A 407 -15.99 4.69 -2.88
CA ASP A 407 -15.16 5.79 -3.37
C ASP A 407 -15.34 7.08 -2.56
N PHE A 408 -14.24 7.80 -2.36
CA PHE A 408 -14.17 9.11 -1.71
C PHE A 408 -13.26 10.04 -2.51
N THR A 409 -13.79 11.18 -2.94
CA THR A 409 -13.02 12.23 -3.61
C THR A 409 -12.34 13.15 -2.58
N LEU A 410 -11.17 13.70 -2.95
CA LEU A 410 -10.39 14.62 -2.12
C LEU A 410 -10.60 16.09 -2.54
N PRO A 411 -10.46 17.05 -1.61
CA PRO A 411 -10.28 16.86 -0.18
C PRO A 411 -11.54 16.24 0.46
N LEU A 412 -11.33 15.40 1.48
CA LEU A 412 -12.45 14.78 2.18
C LEU A 412 -13.33 15.89 2.81
N THR A 413 -14.65 15.76 2.67
CA THR A 413 -15.60 16.71 3.27
C THR A 413 -15.49 16.67 4.80
N ASN A 414 -15.72 17.79 5.49
CA ASN A 414 -15.65 17.90 6.96
C ASN A 414 -16.57 16.93 7.74
N MET A 415 -17.46 16.19 7.04
CA MET A 415 -18.33 15.16 7.61
C MET A 415 -17.74 13.74 7.55
N SER A 416 -16.61 13.52 6.88
CA SER A 416 -16.00 12.19 6.82
C SER A 416 -15.28 11.85 8.13
N THR A 417 -15.50 10.65 8.64
CA THR A 417 -14.76 10.07 9.78
C THR A 417 -13.30 9.74 9.46
N TYR A 418 -12.89 9.89 8.19
CA TYR A 418 -11.57 9.55 7.68
C TYR A 418 -10.68 10.80 7.61
N LYS A 419 -9.38 10.62 7.87
CA LYS A 419 -8.40 11.70 7.79
C LYS A 419 -7.30 11.33 6.80
N VAL A 420 -7.01 12.23 5.87
CA VAL A 420 -5.87 12.14 4.96
C VAL A 420 -5.00 13.37 5.18
N THR A 421 -3.71 13.16 5.43
CA THR A 421 -2.73 14.24 5.59
C THR A 421 -1.58 14.05 4.62
N GLU A 422 -1.22 15.11 3.91
CA GLU A 422 -0.06 15.15 3.03
C GLU A 422 1.23 15.38 3.84
N VAL A 423 2.31 14.72 3.43
CA VAL A 423 3.64 14.82 4.03
C VAL A 423 4.65 15.12 2.92
N LEU A 424 5.27 16.30 2.99
CA LEU A 424 6.29 16.71 2.03
C LEU A 424 7.67 16.15 2.40
N HIS A 425 8.49 15.80 1.42
CA HIS A 425 9.87 15.33 1.65
C HIS A 425 10.90 16.22 0.93
N PRO A 426 12.13 16.35 1.48
CA PRO A 426 13.19 17.16 0.87
C PRO A 426 13.69 16.66 -0.48
N ASN A 427 13.42 15.39 -0.83
CA ASN A 427 13.87 14.74 -2.06
C ASN A 427 12.95 15.01 -3.27
N GLY A 428 12.02 15.97 -3.17
CA GLY A 428 11.05 16.26 -4.23
C GLY A 428 9.97 15.20 -4.40
N THR A 429 9.79 14.30 -3.44
CA THR A 429 8.58 13.45 -3.35
C THR A 429 7.72 13.86 -2.17
N HIS A 430 6.50 13.37 -2.13
CA HIS A 430 5.61 13.51 -0.98
C HIS A 430 4.88 12.19 -0.72
N GLY A 431 4.09 12.18 0.33
CA GLY A 431 3.30 11.02 0.73
C GLY A 431 1.99 11.43 1.40
N TYR A 432 1.15 10.44 1.64
CA TYR A 432 -0.17 10.63 2.22
C TYR A 432 -0.38 9.63 3.36
N THR A 433 -0.77 10.13 4.53
CA THR A 433 -1.17 9.28 5.65
C THR A 433 -2.69 9.22 5.72
N LEU A 434 -3.23 8.02 5.61
CA LEU A 434 -4.66 7.71 5.76
C LEU A 434 -4.91 7.12 7.15
N THR A 435 -5.89 7.66 7.87
CA THR A 435 -6.34 7.12 9.16
C THR A 435 -7.82 6.71 9.11
N VAL A 436 -8.13 5.48 9.53
CA VAL A 436 -9.49 4.90 9.56
C VAL A 436 -9.70 4.10 10.85
N LEU A 437 -10.75 4.42 11.62
CA LEU A 437 -11.05 3.72 12.88
C LEU A 437 -11.49 2.26 12.64
N PHE A 438 -11.13 1.35 13.55
CA PHE A 438 -11.52 -0.07 13.49
C PHE A 438 -13.02 -0.30 13.64
N ASP A 439 -13.69 0.59 14.38
CA ASP A 439 -15.13 0.52 14.64
C ASP A 439 -15.95 1.19 13.51
N ASP A 440 -15.29 1.72 12.46
CA ASP A 440 -15.98 2.28 11.29
C ASP A 440 -16.65 1.16 10.47
N PRO A 441 -17.91 1.34 10.02
CA PRO A 441 -18.62 0.33 9.23
C PRO A 441 -17.92 -0.10 7.94
N ILE A 442 -16.99 0.72 7.42
CA ILE A 442 -16.23 0.39 6.22
C ILE A 442 -15.19 -0.70 6.46
N VAL A 443 -14.75 -0.89 7.71
CA VAL A 443 -13.77 -1.90 8.08
C VAL A 443 -14.45 -3.27 8.18
N LYS A 444 -13.93 -4.23 7.41
CA LYS A 444 -14.45 -5.60 7.46
C LYS A 444 -13.90 -6.31 8.68
N LEU A 445 -14.78 -7.00 9.41
CA LEU A 445 -14.42 -7.77 10.59
C LEU A 445 -14.57 -9.26 10.30
N GLN A 446 -13.52 -10.03 10.53
CA GLN A 446 -13.49 -11.47 10.32
C GLN A 446 -12.84 -12.17 11.50
N PHE A 447 -13.48 -13.22 12.04
CA PHE A 447 -12.87 -13.99 13.11
C PHE A 447 -11.80 -14.94 12.58
N SER A 448 -10.56 -14.78 13.04
CA SER A 448 -9.44 -15.66 12.75
C SER A 448 -9.35 -16.77 13.79
N ARG A 449 -9.78 -17.97 13.39
CA ARG A 449 -9.82 -19.17 14.24
C ARG A 449 -8.43 -19.60 14.71
N LYS A 450 -7.43 -19.52 13.81
CA LYS A 450 -6.03 -19.87 14.12
C LYS A 450 -5.41 -18.93 15.15
N ALA A 451 -5.76 -17.64 15.09
CA ALA A 451 -5.21 -16.63 16.00
C ALA A 451 -6.10 -16.41 17.24
N VAL A 452 -7.30 -17.00 17.27
CA VAL A 452 -8.32 -16.78 18.30
C VAL A 452 -8.53 -15.27 18.50
N ALA A 453 -8.71 -14.55 17.40
CA ALA A 453 -8.72 -13.09 17.37
C ALA A 453 -9.63 -12.56 16.26
N MET A 454 -10.18 -11.36 16.44
CA MET A 454 -10.85 -10.62 15.39
C MET A 454 -9.82 -9.95 14.49
N GLN A 455 -9.93 -10.23 13.20
CA GLN A 455 -9.15 -9.60 12.14
C GLN A 455 -9.95 -8.45 11.54
N HIS A 456 -9.43 -7.24 11.71
CA HIS A 456 -9.89 -6.06 11.00
C HIS A 456 -9.19 -6.03 9.63
N ILE A 457 -9.94 -5.80 8.56
CA ILE A 457 -9.45 -5.82 7.18
C ILE A 457 -9.90 -4.55 6.45
N LEU A 458 -8.93 -3.83 5.90
CA LEU A 458 -9.17 -2.63 5.10
C LEU A 458 -8.42 -2.73 3.78
N ASN A 459 -9.16 -2.85 2.69
CA ASN A 459 -8.64 -2.73 1.33
C ASN A 459 -8.69 -1.26 0.93
N VAL A 460 -7.58 -0.74 0.42
CA VAL A 460 -7.45 0.66 -0.01
C VAL A 460 -6.94 0.69 -1.45
N ASN A 461 -7.63 1.42 -2.31
CA ASN A 461 -7.16 1.74 -3.65
C ASN A 461 -7.03 3.26 -3.78
N TYR A 462 -5.81 3.73 -3.99
CA TYR A 462 -5.47 5.14 -4.16
C TYR A 462 -5.51 5.50 -5.64
N THR A 463 -6.22 6.58 -5.98
CA THR A 463 -6.19 7.17 -7.32
C THR A 463 -5.30 8.40 -7.30
N LEU A 464 -4.12 8.27 -7.92
CA LEU A 464 -3.17 9.35 -8.16
C LEU A 464 -3.40 9.94 -9.55
N ALA A 465 -3.13 11.22 -9.75
CA ALA A 465 -3.27 11.88 -11.05
C ALA A 465 -2.05 12.74 -11.38
N VAL A 466 -1.50 12.56 -12.59
CA VAL A 466 -0.37 13.36 -13.10
C VAL A 466 -0.84 14.75 -13.54
N GLN A 467 -0.14 15.80 -13.11
CA GLN A 467 -0.40 17.19 -13.46
C GLN A 467 0.65 17.75 -14.43
N PRO A 468 0.31 18.55 -15.45
CA PRO A 468 -1.04 18.84 -15.93
C PRO A 468 -1.53 17.71 -16.85
N GLY A 469 -2.80 17.33 -16.74
CA GLY A 469 -3.40 16.30 -17.61
C GLY A 469 -4.45 15.43 -16.91
N ASN A 470 -4.36 15.30 -15.59
CA ASN A 470 -5.24 14.46 -14.76
C ASN A 470 -5.28 12.99 -15.20
N GLU A 471 -4.19 12.47 -15.77
CA GLU A 471 -4.10 11.05 -16.13
C GLU A 471 -4.04 10.19 -14.86
N PRO A 472 -4.99 9.26 -14.64
CA PRO A 472 -5.09 8.53 -13.39
C PRO A 472 -4.16 7.30 -13.35
N TYR A 473 -3.52 7.10 -12.20
CA TYR A 473 -2.78 5.89 -11.82
C TYR A 473 -3.36 5.31 -10.53
N TYR A 474 -3.54 4.00 -10.48
CA TYR A 474 -4.16 3.30 -9.36
C TYR A 474 -3.13 2.52 -8.56
N HIS A 475 -3.16 2.63 -7.23
CA HIS A 475 -2.29 1.90 -6.33
C HIS A 475 -3.10 1.20 -5.24
N GLU A 476 -3.04 -0.13 -5.20
CA GLU A 476 -3.85 -0.94 -4.29
C GLU A 476 -3.02 -1.50 -3.14
N THR A 477 -3.60 -1.52 -1.95
CA THR A 477 -3.01 -2.14 -0.75
C THR A 477 -4.09 -2.74 0.15
N THR A 478 -3.70 -3.69 0.98
CA THR A 478 -4.59 -4.31 1.98
C THR A 478 -3.86 -4.37 3.30
N VAL A 479 -4.46 -3.78 4.33
CA VAL A 479 -3.94 -3.82 5.70
C VAL A 479 -4.85 -4.64 6.59
N THR A 480 -4.24 -5.37 7.52
CA THR A 480 -4.97 -6.14 8.51
C THR A 480 -4.40 -5.92 9.90
N ALA A 481 -5.27 -5.97 10.91
CA ALA A 481 -4.91 -5.87 12.31
C ALA A 481 -5.68 -6.91 13.14
N LEU A 482 -5.03 -7.49 14.14
CA LEU A 482 -5.62 -8.51 15.00
C LEU A 482 -5.93 -7.94 16.38
N THR A 483 -7.18 -8.10 16.81
CA THR A 483 -7.65 -7.77 18.16
C THR A 483 -8.04 -9.07 18.86
N ARG A 484 -7.41 -9.37 20.00
CA ARG A 484 -7.73 -10.60 20.76
C ARG A 484 -9.18 -10.57 21.23
N VAL A 485 -9.86 -11.71 21.11
CA VAL A 485 -11.19 -11.91 21.68
C VAL A 485 -11.01 -12.78 22.92
N SER A 486 -11.56 -12.33 24.05
CA SER A 486 -11.51 -13.10 25.28
C SER A 486 -12.69 -14.07 25.34
N PRO A 487 -12.47 -15.33 25.75
CA PRO A 487 -13.57 -16.26 25.96
C PRO A 487 -14.48 -15.81 27.13
N PRO A 488 -15.77 -16.21 27.13
CA PRO A 488 -16.68 -16.02 28.24
C PRO A 488 -16.19 -16.76 29.49
N VAL A 489 -16.47 -16.18 30.65
CA VAL A 489 -16.18 -16.78 31.96
C VAL A 489 -17.45 -16.73 32.78
N PHE A 490 -17.80 -17.86 33.40
CA PHE A 490 -18.99 -17.94 34.23
C PHE A 490 -18.70 -17.41 35.63
N ASP A 491 -19.66 -16.69 36.17
CA ASP A 491 -19.76 -16.46 37.61
C ASP A 491 -20.47 -17.66 38.24
N ALA A 492 -19.88 -18.23 39.30
CA ALA A 492 -20.32 -19.51 39.86
C ALA A 492 -20.47 -19.45 41.38
N HIS A 493 -21.64 -19.85 41.88
CA HIS A 493 -22.02 -19.77 43.30
C HIS A 493 -22.58 -21.09 43.81
N CYS A 494 -22.37 -21.36 45.10
CA CYS A 494 -22.90 -22.56 45.76
C CYS A 494 -24.25 -22.26 46.40
N SER A 495 -25.20 -23.18 46.30
CA SER A 495 -26.40 -23.20 47.13
C SER A 495 -26.37 -24.40 48.09
N GLU A 496 -27.41 -24.56 48.92
CA GLU A 496 -27.52 -25.72 49.81
C GLU A 496 -27.63 -27.06 49.07
N SER A 497 -28.15 -27.05 47.83
CA SER A 497 -28.47 -28.27 47.07
C SER A 497 -28.10 -28.22 45.58
N SER A 498 -27.35 -27.22 45.12
CA SER A 498 -26.95 -27.07 43.73
C SER A 498 -25.73 -26.15 43.55
N ILE A 499 -25.21 -26.10 42.33
CA ILE A 499 -24.23 -25.10 41.89
C ILE A 499 -24.88 -24.25 40.80
N HIS A 500 -24.86 -22.93 40.99
CA HIS A 500 -25.37 -21.96 40.03
C HIS A 500 -24.22 -21.40 39.20
N PHE A 501 -24.41 -21.38 37.89
CA PHE A 501 -23.53 -20.74 36.92
C PHE A 501 -24.30 -19.66 36.17
N LYS A 502 -23.74 -18.45 36.09
CA LYS A 502 -24.30 -17.33 35.37
C LYS A 502 -23.27 -16.76 34.41
N LEU A 503 -23.67 -16.52 33.17
CA LEU A 503 -22.89 -15.83 32.16
C LEU A 503 -23.72 -14.66 31.63
N ASP A 504 -23.23 -13.44 31.80
CA ASP A 504 -23.82 -12.26 31.17
C ASP A 504 -23.26 -12.12 29.75
N HIS A 505 -24.15 -12.02 28.75
CA HIS A 505 -23.77 -12.01 27.34
C HIS A 505 -23.00 -10.74 26.98
N ARG A 506 -21.87 -10.92 26.30
CA ARG A 506 -21.03 -9.85 25.74
C ARG A 506 -20.94 -9.95 24.21
N PRO A 507 -20.55 -8.86 23.53
CA PRO A 507 -20.24 -8.93 22.11
C PRO A 507 -19.23 -10.04 21.83
N PHE A 508 -19.48 -10.81 20.76
CA PHE A 508 -18.64 -11.92 20.30
C PHE A 508 -18.68 -13.20 21.13
N ASP A 509 -19.52 -13.30 22.17
CA ASP A 509 -19.66 -14.55 22.93
C ASP A 509 -20.23 -15.71 22.07
N TYR A 510 -20.96 -15.38 20.99
CA TYR A 510 -21.46 -16.34 19.99
C TYR A 510 -20.35 -17.09 19.21
N LEU A 511 -19.09 -16.65 19.31
CA LEU A 511 -17.95 -17.31 18.67
C LEU A 511 -17.49 -18.57 19.41
N TRP A 512 -17.97 -18.78 20.63
CA TRP A 512 -17.54 -19.85 21.51
C TRP A 512 -18.63 -20.90 21.71
N GLU A 513 -18.22 -22.15 21.85
CA GLU A 513 -19.09 -23.27 22.19
C GLU A 513 -18.97 -23.58 23.69
N LEU A 514 -20.11 -23.71 24.36
CA LEU A 514 -20.18 -24.09 25.77
C LEU A 514 -20.38 -25.60 25.88
N ALA A 515 -19.60 -26.29 26.72
CA ALA A 515 -19.65 -27.75 26.82
C ALA A 515 -19.51 -28.26 28.26
N ILE A 516 -20.07 -29.44 28.53
CA ILE A 516 -19.96 -30.16 29.81
C ILE A 516 -19.38 -31.55 29.51
N GLY A 517 -18.14 -31.80 29.94
CA GLY A 517 -17.44 -33.02 29.52
C GLY A 517 -17.26 -33.04 28.01
N SER A 518 -17.65 -34.11 27.32
CA SER A 518 -17.61 -34.19 25.84
C SER A 518 -18.71 -33.40 25.15
N ASP A 519 -19.82 -33.12 25.83
CA ASP A 519 -21.08 -32.78 25.17
C ASP A 519 -21.34 -31.27 25.16
N VAL A 520 -21.89 -30.76 24.04
CA VAL A 520 -22.25 -29.35 23.88
C VAL A 520 -23.46 -29.01 24.76
N LEU A 521 -23.38 -27.93 25.52
CA LEU A 521 -24.45 -27.45 26.39
C LEU A 521 -25.60 -26.89 25.54
N THR A 522 -26.68 -27.67 25.43
CA THR A 522 -27.94 -27.27 24.81
C THR A 522 -29.08 -27.43 25.81
N SER A 523 -30.25 -26.83 25.51
CA SER A 523 -31.45 -27.00 26.34
C SER A 523 -31.85 -28.47 26.45
N ASP A 524 -31.79 -29.22 25.34
CA ASP A 524 -32.12 -30.64 25.31
C ASP A 524 -31.17 -31.47 26.18
N LEU A 525 -29.87 -31.16 26.16
CA LEU A 525 -28.89 -31.83 27.02
C LEU A 525 -29.15 -31.51 28.49
N ALA A 526 -29.47 -30.26 28.81
CA ALA A 526 -29.79 -29.84 30.16
C ALA A 526 -31.01 -30.59 30.71
N ASP A 527 -32.09 -30.69 29.93
CA ASP A 527 -33.30 -31.42 30.31
C ASP A 527 -33.01 -32.92 30.51
N GLN A 528 -32.22 -33.53 29.61
CA GLN A 528 -31.83 -34.93 29.74
C GLN A 528 -30.98 -35.21 30.98
N ARG A 529 -30.15 -34.26 31.40
CA ARG A 529 -29.24 -34.41 32.55
C ARG A 529 -29.82 -33.86 33.86
N GLY A 530 -31.04 -33.33 33.84
CA GLY A 530 -31.74 -32.80 35.01
C GLY A 530 -31.22 -31.45 35.50
N TYR A 531 -30.60 -30.66 34.61
CA TYR A 531 -30.19 -29.29 34.92
C TYR A 531 -31.34 -28.31 34.67
N ILE A 532 -31.33 -27.18 35.37
CA ILE A 532 -32.26 -26.08 35.13
C ILE A 532 -31.52 -25.04 34.28
N PHE A 533 -31.86 -24.99 33.00
CA PHE A 533 -31.19 -24.13 32.02
C PHE A 533 -32.12 -23.02 31.54
N SER A 534 -31.59 -21.80 31.50
CA SER A 534 -32.26 -20.65 30.89
C SER A 534 -31.25 -19.83 30.11
N ASN A 535 -31.58 -19.47 28.88
CA ASN A 535 -30.73 -18.66 28.03
C ASN A 535 -31.62 -17.61 27.36
N ASP A 536 -31.51 -16.37 27.82
CA ASP A 536 -32.21 -15.22 27.26
C ASP A 536 -31.23 -14.29 26.51
N SER A 537 -31.71 -13.15 26.02
CA SER A 537 -30.88 -12.21 25.26
C SER A 537 -29.81 -11.49 26.11
N GLN A 538 -29.91 -11.53 27.44
CA GLN A 538 -29.01 -10.81 28.36
C GLN A 538 -28.06 -11.75 29.11
N SER A 539 -28.53 -12.93 29.51
CA SER A 539 -27.76 -13.87 30.31
C SER A 539 -28.12 -15.33 30.05
N LEU A 540 -27.13 -16.19 30.23
CA LEU A 540 -27.30 -17.62 30.35
C LEU A 540 -27.15 -18.01 31.82
N ARG A 541 -28.11 -18.79 32.34
CA ARG A 541 -28.10 -19.32 33.70
C ARG A 541 -28.27 -20.83 33.65
N LEU A 542 -27.36 -21.53 34.33
CA LEU A 542 -27.37 -22.97 34.50
C LEU A 542 -27.32 -23.26 35.98
N ASP A 543 -28.39 -23.84 36.51
CA ASP A 543 -28.44 -24.38 37.86
C ASP A 543 -28.34 -25.90 37.79
N VAL A 544 -27.37 -26.45 38.51
CA VAL A 544 -26.99 -27.86 38.46
C VAL A 544 -27.32 -28.50 39.81
N PRO A 545 -28.49 -29.15 39.98
CA PRO A 545 -28.88 -29.78 41.24
C PRO A 545 -27.93 -30.90 41.68
N LEU A 546 -27.83 -31.14 42.99
CA LEU A 546 -27.09 -32.28 43.53
C LEU A 546 -27.56 -33.62 42.92
N PHE A 547 -26.61 -34.53 42.73
CA PHE A 547 -26.79 -35.88 42.18
C PHE A 547 -27.15 -35.96 40.69
N THR A 548 -27.09 -34.85 39.95
CA THR A 548 -27.17 -34.88 38.49
C THR A 548 -25.86 -35.39 37.85
N ASN A 549 -25.92 -35.69 36.56
CA ASN A 549 -24.74 -36.06 35.79
C ASN A 549 -23.72 -34.88 35.77
N GLY A 550 -22.43 -35.15 35.55
CA GLY A 550 -21.37 -34.14 35.46
C GLY A 550 -20.66 -33.77 36.78
N TYR A 551 -21.24 -34.09 37.93
CA TYR A 551 -20.58 -33.89 39.23
C TYR A 551 -19.43 -34.87 39.47
N LYS A 552 -18.34 -34.35 40.04
CA LYS A 552 -17.27 -35.14 40.68
C LYS A 552 -17.36 -34.94 42.19
N TYR A 553 -17.66 -36.01 42.92
CA TYR A 553 -17.78 -35.97 44.39
C TYR A 553 -16.52 -36.50 45.07
N GLN A 554 -16.07 -35.80 46.10
CA GLN A 554 -14.87 -36.13 46.89
C GLN A 554 -15.11 -35.87 48.39
N ASP A 555 -14.20 -36.36 49.23
CA ASP A 555 -14.16 -36.09 50.68
C ASP A 555 -15.45 -36.40 51.45
N VAL A 556 -16.05 -37.55 51.16
CA VAL A 556 -17.30 -37.98 51.79
C VAL A 556 -17.09 -38.33 53.27
N THR A 557 -17.72 -37.55 54.16
CA THR A 557 -17.69 -37.70 55.63
C THR A 557 -19.08 -37.48 56.24
N LEU A 558 -19.23 -37.68 57.55
CA LEU A 558 -20.46 -37.31 58.28
C LEU A 558 -20.73 -35.80 58.33
N LYS A 559 -19.72 -34.96 58.06
CA LYS A 559 -19.84 -33.50 57.98
C LYS A 559 -20.29 -33.01 56.60
N GLY A 560 -20.36 -33.91 55.61
CA GLY A 560 -20.69 -33.57 54.23
C GLY A 560 -19.68 -34.11 53.22
N PHE A 561 -19.76 -33.60 52.00
CA PHE A 561 -18.89 -33.96 50.88
C PHE A 561 -18.65 -32.76 49.96
N SER A 562 -17.54 -32.79 49.22
CA SER A 562 -17.22 -31.79 48.20
C SER A 562 -17.79 -32.23 46.85
N GLY A 563 -18.57 -31.38 46.19
CA GLY A 563 -19.04 -31.58 44.82
C GLY A 563 -18.39 -30.57 43.88
N THR A 564 -17.74 -31.06 42.84
CA THR A 564 -17.09 -30.24 41.81
C THR A 564 -17.83 -30.37 40.48
N PHE A 565 -18.06 -29.26 39.80
CA PHE A 565 -18.64 -29.19 38.46
C PHE A 565 -17.79 -28.27 37.56
N GLU A 566 -17.66 -28.64 36.29
CA GLU A 566 -16.82 -27.94 35.31
C GLU A 566 -17.60 -27.66 34.03
N ILE A 567 -17.56 -26.40 33.58
CA ILE A 567 -18.06 -25.95 32.27
C ILE A 567 -16.85 -25.57 31.42
N LEU A 568 -16.80 -26.09 30.19
CA LEU A 568 -15.74 -25.84 29.22
C LEU A 568 -16.22 -24.82 28.19
N VAL A 569 -15.31 -23.95 27.77
CA VAL A 569 -15.52 -23.01 26.65
C VAL A 569 -14.54 -23.39 25.55
N ARG A 570 -15.09 -23.73 24.38
CA ARG A 570 -14.37 -24.34 23.26
C ARG A 570 -14.51 -23.53 21.99
N VAL A 571 -13.60 -23.78 21.06
CA VAL A 571 -13.78 -23.39 19.66
C VAL A 571 -14.70 -24.41 18.98
N PRO A 572 -15.84 -24.01 18.37
CA PRO A 572 -16.89 -24.94 17.90
C PRO A 572 -16.45 -26.06 16.94
N GLU A 573 -15.41 -25.83 16.13
CA GLU A 573 -15.02 -26.78 15.08
C GLU A 573 -13.83 -27.67 15.46
N THR A 574 -12.92 -27.17 16.30
CA THR A 574 -11.74 -27.92 16.74
C THR A 574 -11.96 -28.61 18.09
N SER A 575 -13.04 -28.25 18.80
CA SER A 575 -13.32 -28.66 20.18
C SER A 575 -12.18 -28.34 21.17
N GLU A 576 -11.26 -27.45 20.79
CA GLU A 576 -10.13 -27.04 21.62
C GLU A 576 -10.63 -26.17 22.78
N VAL A 577 -10.25 -26.55 24.00
CA VAL A 577 -10.66 -25.85 25.22
C VAL A 577 -9.82 -24.58 25.39
N GLN A 578 -10.48 -23.42 25.41
CA GLN A 578 -9.84 -22.11 25.55
C GLN A 578 -9.87 -21.64 27.00
N THR A 579 -10.95 -21.96 27.72
CA THR A 579 -11.04 -21.75 29.17
C THR A 579 -12.03 -22.75 29.77
N SER A 580 -11.98 -22.93 31.10
CA SER A 580 -12.98 -23.67 31.85
C SER A 580 -13.33 -22.95 33.15
N THR A 581 -14.59 -23.06 33.55
CA THR A 581 -15.06 -22.62 34.86
C THR A 581 -15.31 -23.84 35.73
N VAL A 582 -14.50 -24.00 36.77
CA VAL A 582 -14.61 -25.09 37.74
C VAL A 582 -15.11 -24.51 39.07
N LYS A 583 -16.18 -25.10 39.62
CA LYS A 583 -16.69 -24.73 40.94
C LYS A 583 -16.77 -25.96 41.83
N THR A 584 -16.18 -25.85 43.02
CA THR A 584 -16.28 -26.85 44.08
C THR A 584 -17.08 -26.28 45.24
N CYS A 585 -18.08 -27.02 45.70
CA CYS A 585 -18.98 -26.63 46.78
C CYS A 585 -19.02 -27.74 47.85
N LEU A 586 -19.10 -27.34 49.12
CA LEU A 586 -19.26 -28.26 50.24
C LEU A 586 -20.74 -28.42 50.55
N PHE A 587 -21.23 -29.67 50.49
CA PHE A 587 -22.63 -29.99 50.76
C PHE A 587 -22.75 -30.81 52.04
N ASN A 588 -23.67 -30.42 52.92
CA ASN A 588 -23.92 -31.12 54.18
C ASN A 588 -25.41 -31.50 54.33
N PRO A 589 -25.95 -32.35 53.45
CA PRO A 589 -27.32 -32.82 53.58
C PRO A 589 -27.47 -33.74 54.80
N LYS A 590 -28.64 -33.70 55.45
CA LYS A 590 -28.93 -34.52 56.65
C LYS A 590 -28.83 -36.03 56.39
N GLU A 591 -29.25 -36.44 55.19
CA GLU A 591 -29.12 -37.80 54.66
C GLU A 591 -28.76 -37.71 53.19
N PHE A 592 -27.95 -38.63 52.68
CA PHE A 592 -27.67 -38.75 51.26
C PHE A 592 -27.22 -40.15 50.87
N ILE A 593 -27.41 -40.50 49.61
CA ILE A 593 -26.89 -41.70 48.99
C ILE A 593 -26.30 -41.34 47.64
N MET A 594 -25.05 -41.75 47.43
CA MET A 594 -24.29 -41.50 46.22
C MET A 594 -23.87 -42.82 45.60
N CYS A 595 -24.34 -43.06 44.39
CA CYS A 595 -24.05 -44.27 43.61
C CYS A 595 -23.09 -43.90 42.47
N SER A 596 -21.79 -44.13 42.65
CA SER A 596 -20.78 -43.72 41.66
C SER A 596 -20.76 -44.62 40.42
N THR A 597 -20.13 -44.13 39.35
CA THR A 597 -19.89 -44.85 38.09
C THR A 597 -19.03 -46.11 38.25
N ASN A 598 -18.09 -46.11 39.20
CA ASN A 598 -17.28 -47.29 39.55
C ASN A 598 -17.97 -48.25 40.53
N GLY A 599 -19.25 -48.04 40.83
CA GLY A 599 -20.05 -48.95 41.66
C GLY A 599 -19.79 -48.84 43.15
N LYS A 600 -19.21 -47.73 43.62
CA LYS A 600 -19.08 -47.44 45.05
C LYS A 600 -20.31 -46.69 45.54
N VAL A 601 -20.99 -47.25 46.53
CA VAL A 601 -22.11 -46.61 47.22
C VAL A 601 -21.57 -45.95 48.48
N ASN A 602 -21.80 -44.64 48.63
CA ASN A 602 -21.59 -43.95 49.89
C ASN A 602 -22.95 -43.45 50.38
N VAL A 603 -23.28 -43.72 51.63
CA VAL A 603 -24.57 -43.34 52.20
C VAL A 603 -24.38 -42.81 53.61
N VAL A 604 -24.96 -41.64 53.89
CA VAL A 604 -25.22 -41.19 55.25
C VAL A 604 -26.71 -41.31 55.48
N ALA A 605 -27.09 -42.20 56.39
CA ALA A 605 -28.47 -42.42 56.77
C ALA A 605 -28.71 -41.94 58.20
N ASN A 606 -29.88 -41.37 58.44
CA ASN A 606 -30.41 -41.02 59.75
C ASN A 606 -31.11 -42.24 60.33
N LEU A 607 -30.57 -42.75 61.42
CA LEU A 607 -30.99 -43.97 62.08
C LEU A 607 -31.76 -43.69 63.38
N SER A 608 -32.24 -42.46 63.59
CA SER A 608 -33.03 -42.07 64.78
C SER A 608 -34.31 -42.90 64.96
N LEU A 609 -34.92 -43.36 63.87
CA LEU A 609 -36.13 -44.20 63.88
C LEU A 609 -35.84 -45.70 64.01
N PRO A 610 -34.89 -46.28 63.26
CA PRO A 610 -34.62 -47.72 63.33
C PRO A 610 -33.92 -48.20 64.59
N ILE A 611 -33.25 -47.32 65.34
CA ILE A 611 -32.50 -47.67 66.55
C ILE A 611 -33.32 -47.33 67.81
N PRO A 612 -33.59 -48.29 68.71
CA PRO A 612 -34.27 -48.01 69.99
C PRO A 612 -33.46 -47.06 70.87
N SER A 613 -34.14 -46.29 71.74
CA SER A 613 -33.49 -45.36 72.69
C SER A 613 -32.39 -46.06 73.49
N GLY A 614 -31.14 -45.65 73.27
CA GLY A 614 -29.93 -46.22 73.91
C GLY A 614 -29.07 -47.12 73.02
N GLY A 615 -29.51 -47.45 71.80
CA GLY A 615 -28.69 -48.15 70.80
C GLY A 615 -27.75 -47.20 70.06
N SER A 616 -26.61 -47.72 69.57
CA SER A 616 -25.63 -46.93 68.83
C SER A 616 -25.74 -47.16 67.32
N PRO A 617 -25.70 -46.11 66.47
CA PRO A 617 -25.60 -46.27 65.01
C PRO A 617 -24.41 -47.12 64.55
N ALA A 618 -23.33 -47.19 65.33
CA ALA A 618 -22.18 -48.06 65.06
C ALA A 618 -22.53 -49.57 65.12
N GLU A 619 -23.59 -49.95 65.84
CA GLU A 619 -24.04 -51.35 65.98
C GLU A 619 -24.93 -51.82 64.83
N THR A 620 -25.20 -50.96 63.86
CA THR A 620 -25.88 -51.34 62.63
C THR A 620 -24.94 -52.06 61.67
N SER A 621 -25.50 -52.82 60.74
CA SER A 621 -24.78 -53.44 59.62
C SER A 621 -25.66 -53.40 58.38
N LEU A 622 -25.07 -53.66 57.21
CA LEU A 622 -25.86 -53.99 56.03
C LEU A 622 -26.43 -55.42 56.14
N ARG A 623 -27.05 -55.94 55.06
CA ARG A 623 -27.56 -57.32 55.00
C ARG A 623 -26.48 -58.35 55.35
N ASP A 624 -25.27 -58.16 54.84
CA ASP A 624 -24.10 -58.84 55.36
C ASP A 624 -23.63 -58.18 56.66
N LYS A 625 -23.63 -58.95 57.76
CA LYS A 625 -23.26 -58.48 59.10
C LYS A 625 -21.79 -58.06 59.23
N SER A 626 -20.93 -58.48 58.29
CA SER A 626 -19.54 -58.04 58.22
C SER A 626 -19.40 -56.58 57.75
N CYS A 627 -20.38 -56.06 57.01
CA CYS A 627 -20.37 -54.69 56.50
C CYS A 627 -20.93 -53.70 57.54
N ARG A 628 -20.03 -53.17 58.36
CA ARG A 628 -20.28 -52.16 59.40
C ARG A 628 -20.13 -50.72 58.85
N PRO A 629 -20.71 -49.71 59.52
CA PRO A 629 -20.51 -48.32 59.13
C PRO A 629 -19.04 -47.93 59.25
N LYS A 630 -18.59 -47.09 58.31
CA LYS A 630 -17.25 -46.51 58.28
C LYS A 630 -17.05 -45.46 59.37
N ASP A 631 -18.12 -44.74 59.69
CA ASP A 631 -18.16 -43.72 60.73
C ASP A 631 -19.60 -43.57 61.24
N ALA A 632 -19.80 -43.13 62.48
CA ALA A 632 -21.12 -42.94 63.09
C ALA A 632 -21.11 -41.81 64.12
N ASP A 633 -22.14 -40.95 64.10
CA ASP A 633 -22.31 -39.86 65.06
C ASP A 633 -23.75 -39.74 65.55
N GLY A 634 -23.96 -39.66 66.88
CA GLY A 634 -25.29 -39.47 67.47
C GLY A 634 -26.36 -40.44 66.93
N THR A 635 -27.10 -40.01 65.91
CA THR A 635 -28.14 -40.80 65.23
C THR A 635 -27.85 -41.14 63.76
N ARG A 636 -26.70 -40.76 63.20
CA ARG A 636 -26.36 -41.02 61.78
C ARG A 636 -25.22 -42.03 61.66
N ALA A 637 -25.19 -42.72 60.51
CA ALA A 637 -24.09 -43.59 60.16
C ALA A 637 -23.71 -43.45 58.69
N LEU A 638 -22.40 -43.45 58.42
CA LEU A 638 -21.80 -43.44 57.09
C LEU A 638 -21.44 -44.87 56.70
N PHE A 639 -22.01 -45.37 55.61
CA PHE A 639 -21.57 -46.61 54.98
C PHE A 639 -20.90 -46.31 53.64
N SER A 640 -19.87 -47.08 53.31
CA SER A 640 -19.16 -47.03 52.04
C SER A 640 -18.88 -48.46 51.59
N PHE A 641 -19.56 -48.92 50.54
CA PHE A 641 -19.49 -50.31 50.07
C PHE A 641 -19.61 -50.39 48.55
N ALA A 642 -19.27 -51.52 47.95
CA ALA A 642 -19.47 -51.75 46.52
C ALA A 642 -20.90 -52.24 46.24
N VAL A 643 -21.51 -51.82 45.13
CA VAL A 643 -22.90 -52.18 44.73
C VAL A 643 -23.11 -53.68 44.61
N ASN A 644 -22.07 -54.45 44.26
CA ASN A 644 -22.10 -55.90 44.09
C ASN A 644 -21.75 -56.67 45.39
N ASP A 645 -21.53 -55.98 46.51
CA ASP A 645 -21.04 -56.57 47.76
C ASP A 645 -22.03 -56.35 48.93
N CYS A 646 -21.66 -56.77 50.14
CA CYS A 646 -22.40 -56.55 51.39
C CYS A 646 -23.83 -57.11 51.38
N GLY A 647 -24.06 -58.20 50.64
CA GLY A 647 -25.35 -58.88 50.57
C GLY A 647 -26.43 -58.09 49.80
N ALA A 648 -26.04 -57.19 48.90
CA ALA A 648 -26.99 -56.45 48.05
C ALA A 648 -27.81 -57.40 47.14
N ILE A 649 -29.12 -57.16 47.06
CA ILE A 649 -30.01 -57.83 46.12
C ILE A 649 -30.01 -57.06 44.80
N ILE A 650 -29.73 -57.76 43.71
CA ILE A 650 -29.79 -57.21 42.35
C ILE A 650 -31.17 -57.50 41.77
N MET A 651 -31.83 -56.47 41.26
CA MET A 651 -33.08 -56.60 40.53
C MET A 651 -32.90 -56.09 39.11
N LEU A 652 -33.25 -56.92 38.13
CA LEU A 652 -33.20 -56.60 36.72
C LEU A 652 -34.57 -56.08 36.26
N GLY A 653 -34.64 -54.81 35.91
CA GLY A 653 -35.76 -54.22 35.20
C GLY A 653 -35.57 -54.30 33.68
N ARG A 654 -36.56 -53.82 32.92
CA ARG A 654 -36.52 -53.84 31.44
C ARG A 654 -35.34 -53.02 30.89
N ASP A 655 -35.09 -51.84 31.45
CA ASP A 655 -34.06 -50.90 30.97
C ASP A 655 -33.11 -50.42 32.10
N SER A 656 -33.22 -50.98 33.30
CA SER A 656 -32.44 -50.57 34.47
C SER A 656 -32.10 -51.73 35.41
N VAL A 657 -30.95 -51.65 36.07
CA VAL A 657 -30.52 -52.58 37.13
C VAL A 657 -30.59 -51.85 38.47
N THR A 658 -31.32 -52.40 39.43
CA THR A 658 -31.45 -51.81 40.76
C THR A 658 -30.79 -52.70 41.81
N TYR A 659 -29.80 -52.13 42.51
CA TYR A 659 -29.13 -52.74 43.64
C TYR A 659 -29.82 -52.29 44.92
N ARG A 660 -30.29 -53.25 45.72
CA ARG A 660 -30.99 -52.99 46.99
C ARG A 660 -30.19 -53.55 48.15
N ASN A 661 -29.96 -52.73 49.17
CA ASN A 661 -29.40 -53.19 50.44
C ASN A 661 -30.23 -52.64 51.61
N GLU A 662 -30.10 -53.23 52.79
CA GLU A 662 -30.86 -52.83 53.98
C GLU A 662 -29.89 -52.57 55.14
N ILE A 663 -30.10 -51.47 55.85
CA ILE A 663 -29.43 -51.23 57.13
C ILE A 663 -30.25 -51.91 58.23
N ILE A 664 -29.60 -52.79 58.97
CA ILE A 664 -30.18 -53.64 60.02
C ILE A 664 -29.51 -53.31 61.35
N PHE A 665 -30.32 -53.08 62.38
CA PHE A 665 -29.84 -52.97 63.76
C PHE A 665 -29.82 -54.37 64.40
N SER A 666 -28.66 -54.83 64.85
CA SER A 666 -28.51 -56.14 65.50
C SER A 666 -28.60 -55.97 67.02
N SER A 667 -29.80 -56.00 67.59
CA SER A 667 -29.95 -56.12 69.06
C SER A 667 -29.51 -57.52 69.49
N VAL A 668 -28.48 -57.61 70.33
CA VAL A 668 -28.00 -58.88 70.94
C VAL A 668 -28.93 -59.34 72.09
N ARG A 669 -30.03 -58.61 72.37
CA ARG A 669 -30.96 -58.95 73.46
C ARG A 669 -32.40 -59.07 72.92
N ASN A 670 -32.90 -60.31 72.89
CA ASN A 670 -34.25 -60.79 72.52
C ASN A 670 -34.64 -60.84 71.02
N PRO A 671 -34.77 -62.05 70.42
CA PRO A 671 -35.15 -62.23 69.02
C PRO A 671 -36.67 -62.28 68.72
N GLU A 672 -37.57 -62.20 69.72
CA GLU A 672 -38.99 -62.56 69.51
C GLU A 672 -39.99 -61.39 69.43
N ASN A 673 -39.57 -60.13 69.29
CA ASN A 673 -40.57 -59.05 69.13
C ASN A 673 -40.14 -57.80 68.33
N LEU A 674 -39.40 -57.98 67.22
CA LEU A 674 -39.31 -56.95 66.18
C LEU A 674 -39.99 -57.44 64.90
N SER A 675 -41.32 -57.39 64.90
CA SER A 675 -42.11 -57.25 63.67
C SER A 675 -41.49 -56.12 62.83
N SER A 676 -40.90 -56.48 61.68
CA SER A 676 -40.97 -55.83 60.37
C SER A 676 -41.05 -54.29 60.20
N LYS A 677 -40.84 -53.46 61.22
CA LYS A 677 -41.29 -52.06 61.20
C LYS A 677 -40.22 -50.99 61.16
N ASN A 678 -38.93 -51.32 61.24
CA ASN A 678 -37.88 -50.30 61.37
C ASN A 678 -36.63 -50.67 60.56
N ARG A 679 -36.72 -50.63 59.22
CA ARG A 679 -35.59 -50.87 58.30
C ARG A 679 -35.35 -49.64 57.43
N VAL A 680 -34.09 -49.39 57.09
CA VAL A 680 -33.72 -48.37 56.09
C VAL A 680 -33.28 -49.11 54.84
N LEU A 681 -34.05 -48.95 53.77
CA LEU A 681 -33.78 -49.57 52.48
C LEU A 681 -32.96 -48.60 51.63
N LEU A 682 -31.85 -49.08 51.12
CA LEU A 682 -30.94 -48.38 50.22
C LEU A 682 -31.15 -48.92 48.82
N GLN A 683 -31.30 -48.03 47.84
CA GLN A 683 -31.45 -48.41 46.44
C GLN A 683 -30.50 -47.58 45.57
N CYS A 684 -29.76 -48.23 44.68
CA CYS A 684 -29.02 -47.59 43.60
C CYS A 684 -29.48 -48.19 42.27
N THR A 685 -30.02 -47.36 41.38
CA THR A 685 -30.53 -47.79 40.08
C THR A 685 -29.64 -47.24 38.96
N TYR A 686 -29.18 -48.13 38.07
CA TYR A 686 -28.34 -47.81 36.91
C TYR A 686 -29.08 -48.20 35.63
N THR A 687 -28.90 -47.46 34.55
CA THR A 687 -29.47 -47.81 33.23
C THR A 687 -28.66 -48.92 32.56
N VAL A 688 -29.35 -49.92 31.97
CA VAL A 688 -28.68 -51.06 31.30
C VAL A 688 -27.82 -50.61 30.13
N ALA A 689 -28.24 -49.58 29.38
CA ALA A 689 -27.54 -49.06 28.22
C ALA A 689 -26.14 -48.48 28.52
N GLY A 690 -25.88 -48.07 29.76
CA GLY A 690 -24.62 -47.47 30.21
C GLY A 690 -23.81 -48.34 31.16
N LEU A 691 -23.98 -49.67 31.12
CA LEU A 691 -23.23 -50.63 31.95
C LEU A 691 -22.27 -51.44 31.09
N HIS A 692 -20.96 -51.21 31.24
CA HIS A 692 -19.94 -51.90 30.44
C HIS A 692 -19.64 -53.32 30.91
N ALA A 693 -19.81 -53.59 32.21
CA ALA A 693 -19.52 -54.89 32.83
C ALA A 693 -20.63 -55.29 33.80
N LEU A 694 -21.74 -55.79 33.27
CA LEU A 694 -22.78 -56.44 34.07
C LEU A 694 -22.27 -57.83 34.50
N PHE A 695 -22.23 -58.09 35.81
CA PHE A 695 -21.87 -59.37 36.44
C PHE A 695 -20.37 -59.75 36.52
N SER A 696 -19.43 -58.82 36.33
CA SER A 696 -18.04 -59.09 36.72
C SER A 696 -17.92 -59.09 38.25
N ALA A 697 -17.51 -60.22 38.83
CA ALA A 697 -17.28 -60.36 40.27
C ALA A 697 -16.14 -59.45 40.80
N TYR A 698 -15.38 -58.80 39.90
CA TYR A 698 -14.18 -58.06 40.25
C TYR A 698 -14.19 -56.58 39.85
N LYS A 699 -15.11 -56.12 38.96
CA LYS A 699 -15.15 -54.71 38.52
C LYS A 699 -16.54 -54.29 38.03
N PHE A 700 -17.17 -53.34 38.71
CA PHE A 700 -18.37 -52.64 38.22
C PHE A 700 -17.94 -51.33 37.54
N GLU A 701 -18.51 -51.05 36.37
CA GLU A 701 -18.23 -49.83 35.61
C GLU A 701 -19.47 -49.40 34.82
N SER A 702 -19.86 -48.13 34.98
CA SER A 702 -20.99 -47.51 34.33
C SER A 702 -20.62 -46.13 33.76
N ASP A 703 -21.22 -45.79 32.63
CA ASP A 703 -21.09 -44.48 31.96
C ASP A 703 -21.74 -43.33 32.74
N THR A 704 -22.69 -43.64 33.63
CA THR A 704 -23.46 -42.63 34.37
C THR A 704 -23.54 -42.96 35.85
N VAL A 705 -23.73 -41.92 36.68
CA VAL A 705 -23.98 -42.10 38.12
C VAL A 705 -25.35 -42.76 38.33
N GLY A 706 -25.43 -43.65 39.31
CA GLY A 706 -26.68 -44.32 39.66
C GLY A 706 -27.64 -43.41 40.42
N VAL A 707 -28.94 -43.60 40.21
CA VAL A 707 -29.97 -42.89 40.97
C VAL A 707 -30.12 -43.56 42.34
N GLY A 708 -29.74 -42.84 43.38
CA GLY A 708 -29.79 -43.31 44.76
C GLY A 708 -31.09 -42.95 45.47
N ARG A 709 -31.65 -43.89 46.25
CA ARG A 709 -32.82 -43.63 47.12
C ARG A 709 -32.64 -44.28 48.49
N ILE A 710 -32.90 -43.50 49.54
CA ILE A 710 -33.06 -43.98 50.92
C ILE A 710 -34.56 -44.04 51.20
N VAL A 711 -35.06 -45.19 51.65
CA VAL A 711 -36.48 -45.38 51.99
C VAL A 711 -36.60 -45.85 53.43
N HIS A 712 -37.31 -45.06 54.23
CA HIS A 712 -37.66 -45.38 55.62
C HIS A 712 -39.05 -46.04 55.66
N SER A 713 -39.17 -47.22 56.27
CA SER A 713 -40.38 -48.07 56.20
C SER A 713 -41.68 -47.55 56.85
N ASN A 714 -41.78 -46.28 57.28
CA ASN A 714 -42.97 -45.70 57.94
C ASN A 714 -43.63 -44.50 57.22
N ARG A 715 -43.38 -44.26 55.93
CA ARG A 715 -44.14 -43.27 55.13
C ARG A 715 -44.88 -43.92 53.96
N ILE A 716 -46.06 -44.48 54.25
CA ILE A 716 -47.16 -44.57 53.28
C ILE A 716 -48.24 -43.65 53.83
N ILE A 717 -48.37 -42.45 53.26
CA ILE A 717 -49.56 -41.60 53.42
C ILE A 717 -50.34 -41.78 52.13
N GLU A 718 -51.52 -42.37 52.24
CA GLU A 718 -52.53 -42.43 51.19
C GLU A 718 -52.98 -41.00 50.82
N GLY A 719 -53.01 -40.69 49.53
CA GLY A 719 -53.58 -39.48 48.96
C GLY A 719 -54.25 -39.83 47.62
N PRO A 720 -55.39 -39.20 47.29
CA PRO A 720 -56.44 -39.79 46.47
C PRO A 720 -56.16 -39.75 44.96
N ALA A 721 -56.82 -40.67 44.25
CA ALA A 721 -56.88 -40.74 42.80
C ALA A 721 -57.42 -39.44 42.19
N VAL A 722 -56.70 -38.90 41.21
CA VAL A 722 -57.18 -37.84 40.30
C VAL A 722 -57.10 -38.40 38.89
N ASP A 723 -58.26 -38.57 38.27
CA ASP A 723 -58.44 -38.85 36.84
C ASP A 723 -57.86 -37.74 35.97
N PRO A 724 -57.26 -38.06 34.81
CA PRO A 724 -57.11 -37.09 33.74
C PRO A 724 -58.01 -37.47 32.55
N THR A 725 -59.19 -36.86 32.49
CA THR A 725 -59.90 -36.61 31.23
C THR A 725 -59.58 -35.19 30.77
N SER A 726 -58.80 -35.06 29.70
CA SER A 726 -59.00 -34.04 28.66
C SER A 726 -57.91 -34.17 27.60
N ALA A 727 -58.35 -34.56 26.40
CA ALA A 727 -57.56 -34.67 25.20
C ALA A 727 -56.96 -33.33 24.74
N SER A 728 -55.74 -33.37 24.21
CA SER A 728 -55.31 -32.45 23.16
C SER A 728 -54.55 -33.22 22.09
N THR A 729 -55.02 -33.04 20.87
CA THR A 729 -54.72 -33.74 19.62
C THR A 729 -53.23 -33.73 19.22
N ARG A 730 -52.61 -34.91 19.11
CA ARG A 730 -51.46 -35.14 18.21
C ARG A 730 -51.93 -35.84 16.94
N ARG A 731 -51.71 -35.18 15.79
CA ARG A 731 -51.79 -35.81 14.46
C ARG A 731 -50.71 -36.89 14.35
N SER A 732 -51.15 -38.06 13.93
CA SER A 732 -50.40 -39.27 13.64
C SER A 732 -49.54 -39.16 12.37
N VAL A 733 -48.32 -39.71 12.41
CA VAL A 733 -47.72 -40.38 11.24
C VAL A 733 -47.17 -41.73 11.67
N THR A 734 -47.48 -42.69 10.82
CA THR A 734 -47.51 -44.14 10.96
C THR A 734 -46.12 -44.78 10.79
N VAL A 735 -45.78 -45.77 11.62
CA VAL A 735 -44.78 -46.81 11.28
C VAL A 735 -45.39 -48.18 11.54
N ARG A 736 -45.43 -49.03 10.50
CA ARG A 736 -45.91 -50.42 10.54
C ARG A 736 -44.78 -51.40 10.98
N PRO A 737 -45.14 -52.59 11.48
CA PRO A 737 -44.34 -53.40 12.39
C PRO A 737 -43.53 -54.49 11.70
N ARG A 738 -42.51 -55.05 12.37
CA ARG A 738 -42.04 -56.42 12.09
C ARG A 738 -41.38 -57.12 13.29
N TYR A 739 -42.09 -58.16 13.74
CA TYR A 739 -41.64 -59.51 14.08
C TYR A 739 -40.53 -59.76 15.12
N GLN A 740 -40.94 -60.37 16.24
CA GLN A 740 -40.10 -61.14 17.17
C GLN A 740 -39.60 -62.45 16.55
N PRO A 741 -38.51 -63.02 17.09
CA PRO A 741 -38.64 -64.38 17.62
C PRO A 741 -37.93 -64.64 18.97
N SER A 742 -38.64 -65.43 19.79
CA SER A 742 -38.25 -66.40 20.82
C SER A 742 -36.85 -66.38 21.46
N ALA A 743 -36.86 -66.24 22.79
CA ALA A 743 -35.76 -66.49 23.71
C ALA A 743 -35.19 -67.92 23.58
N LYS A 744 -33.85 -68.03 23.59
CA LYS A 744 -33.11 -69.28 23.77
C LYS A 744 -32.23 -69.17 25.01
N TYR A 745 -32.41 -70.10 25.94
CA TYR A 745 -31.49 -70.37 27.05
C TYR A 745 -30.20 -71.01 26.51
N ILE A 746 -29.03 -70.57 26.96
CA ILE A 746 -27.77 -71.30 26.75
C ILE A 746 -27.01 -71.40 28.09
N LYS A 747 -26.75 -72.65 28.47
CA LYS A 747 -25.84 -73.09 29.53
C LYS A 747 -24.40 -72.72 29.17
N VAL A 748 -23.66 -72.16 30.10
CA VAL A 748 -22.21 -71.96 29.99
C VAL A 748 -21.51 -73.17 30.62
N SER A 749 -20.65 -73.85 29.86
CA SER A 749 -19.64 -74.77 30.39
C SER A 749 -18.24 -74.29 30.02
N SER A 750 -17.38 -74.32 31.02
CA SER A 750 -15.96 -74.00 31.04
C SER A 750 -15.13 -74.80 30.02
N PHE A 751 -14.17 -74.16 29.36
CA PHE A 751 -12.85 -74.78 29.18
C PHE A 751 -11.75 -73.70 29.04
N LEU A 752 -10.74 -73.87 29.88
CA LEU A 752 -9.51 -73.10 29.98
C LEU A 752 -8.44 -73.73 29.08
N LYS A 753 -7.44 -72.91 28.75
CA LYS A 753 -6.02 -73.23 28.61
C LYS A 753 -5.46 -73.69 27.25
N ASN A 754 -4.33 -73.04 26.97
CA ASN A 754 -3.18 -73.41 26.14
C ASN A 754 -3.28 -73.06 24.65
N LEU A 755 -2.51 -72.05 24.21
CA LEU A 755 -1.22 -72.31 23.55
C LEU A 755 -0.40 -71.03 23.33
N SER A 756 0.90 -71.27 23.23
CA SER A 756 2.04 -70.40 23.46
C SER A 756 2.53 -69.68 22.20
N ASN A 757 3.19 -68.54 22.43
CA ASN A 757 4.06 -67.76 21.55
C ASN A 757 5.08 -68.57 20.73
N LYS A 758 5.28 -68.13 19.48
CA LYS A 758 6.51 -68.03 18.64
C LYS A 758 6.03 -67.39 17.31
N GLY A 759 6.59 -66.34 16.68
CA GLY A 759 7.89 -65.66 16.73
C GLY A 759 8.42 -65.48 15.29
N LEU A 760 8.92 -64.28 14.95
CA LEU A 760 9.61 -63.79 13.71
C LEU A 760 8.71 -63.22 12.57
N LYS A 761 8.77 -61.91 12.28
CA LYS A 761 9.73 -61.13 11.43
C LYS A 761 9.66 -61.56 9.96
N GLU A 762 9.55 -60.74 8.92
CA GLU A 762 9.91 -59.32 8.68
C GLU A 762 9.28 -58.84 7.35
N SER A 763 9.10 -57.51 7.22
CA SER A 763 9.07 -56.68 6.00
C SER A 763 8.17 -57.02 4.79
N SER A 764 7.32 -56.06 4.40
CA SER A 764 7.52 -55.25 3.17
C SER A 764 6.37 -54.26 2.95
N GLN A 765 6.71 -52.97 2.87
CA GLN A 765 5.88 -51.91 2.29
C GLN A 765 5.98 -51.99 0.77
N VAL A 766 4.87 -51.97 0.03
CA VAL A 766 4.72 -51.25 -1.25
C VAL A 766 3.24 -50.88 -1.48
N ASN A 767 3.04 -49.57 -1.64
CA ASN A 767 2.04 -48.81 -2.42
C ASN A 767 0.85 -49.52 -3.08
N VAL A 768 -0.34 -48.94 -2.88
CA VAL A 768 -1.37 -48.87 -3.93
C VAL A 768 -1.93 -47.44 -4.00
N PHE A 769 -1.73 -46.82 -5.17
CA PHE A 769 -2.38 -45.61 -5.64
C PHE A 769 -3.89 -45.81 -5.74
N THR A 770 -4.67 -44.76 -5.45
CA THR A 770 -6.08 -44.70 -5.87
C THR A 770 -6.28 -43.40 -6.64
N VAL A 771 -6.53 -43.55 -7.94
CA VAL A 771 -7.11 -42.53 -8.82
C VAL A 771 -8.53 -43.03 -9.11
N ILE A 772 -9.52 -42.37 -8.50
CA ILE A 772 -10.63 -41.61 -9.09
C ILE A 772 -11.34 -40.93 -7.92
#